data_AF-Q2V687-F1
#
_entry.id   AF-Q2V687-F1
#
_cell.length_a   1.000
_cell.length_b   1.000
_cell.length_c   1.000
_cell.angle_alpha   90.00
_cell.angle_beta   90.00
_cell.angle_gamma   90.00
#
_symmetry.space_group_name_H-M   'P 1'
#
loop_
_entity.id
_entity.type
_entity.pdbx_description
1 polymer ?
#
loop_
_entity_poly.entity_id
_entity_poly.type
_entity_poly.pdbx_seq_one_letter_code
_entity_poly.pdbx_strand_id
1 'polypeptide(L)'
;MRRSNKKSFDWYGTKQQFSIRKYHFGAASVLLGVSLVLGAGAQVVKADETVASSEPTIASSVAPASTEAVAEEAEKTNAENTSAVATTSTEVEKAKAVLEQVTSESPLLAGLGQKELAKTEDATLAEAVADVQAKLAAAKAILADSEATVEQVEAQVAAVKAANEALGNELQKYTVNGLLTAALDTVAPDTTASTLKVGDGEGTLLDRTTTATPSMAEPNGATIAPHTLRDKVEATKESGWYTFGSYDLLAYDVNQAGALGGSALNAYMRYSLDNNPSTTDILAELVEKTTGKVLESHTLMAGSSATFVYPRTINEKNRDITLTYSVPNTLTSTPARVQFSDGVLSYALETVPAYQVNTTRYITESGNVLATYNLQTIAGQKVTSSAVRTFTGYDYVKTTQTVVQGAYPKGAVYLAGVGSDKDGKNRYYKAITEVVEDNQYAQTFYVLDPAYAESDVDWTGTNTTGFLPLLKTSTYKYNTADKSSYIYNTNTEILSPFTEEDGYMVFKVGPENSQGSKWRIVAKWSGTDITDPNHKDYTGGKYGRIYISKQVWTTAKEIGITEKQWIDAGLKKFDNNGIIPVGTNHSLRNAAVATAYETTHIYKENSKYGDVIVEYYDTEGKQIVNSVVDTPKSELGTQYNTDADHRPDRLVAADGTVYFYKEVKSDSAKTTGTVVAGTTTVKYVYEKAGNVNVNFVDINGKVIKAPVSDEKDAKPGYNYDTDLDQKLAFITFEGKVYKLVPAGDYPVGKVGKGNNLIAVGNNTAKGIDPTTGKIEAGVNKEVTYVYKAVTGSVVVNYKDTEGNVIKDPETDVSDAPVGDAYTTTDKKPNEIITKDGSRYVLVPSKTDGEENGKVIEGTITVTYVYQKVANWIPEIPNVPETDRPKVPYPFDPTEPDEPIDPTTPGTNGEVPNIPYVPGYTPVDPKDNTPLKPIDPNDPGKGYVPPTPENPGVDTPIPYVPVKKVVTNHVDEEGNPIAPQEEGTKPNKSIPGYEFTGKTVTDEDGNTTHIYKKTPAKKVVTNHVDEEGNPIAPQEDGTTPKRQISGYEYVRTVVDEEGNTTHIYRKLSNKPTTPEKETPAKPQAGKTASGKAQLPNTGEASSVAGALGTAMLVATLAFARKRRRNED
;
A
#
# COMPACT_ATOMS: atom_id res chain seq x y z
N MET A 1 -13.32 -3.66 24.20
CA MET A 1 -12.29 -4.00 23.19
C MET A 1 -12.71 -5.27 22.47
N ARG A 2 -12.49 -5.39 21.16
CA ARG A 2 -12.18 -6.68 20.48
C ARG A 2 -11.61 -6.35 19.10
N ARG A 3 -10.40 -6.82 18.78
CA ARG A 3 -9.81 -6.60 17.45
C ARG A 3 -10.39 -7.62 16.47
N SER A 4 -10.95 -7.16 15.36
CA SER A 4 -11.07 -7.95 14.13
C SER A 4 -10.17 -7.33 13.08
N ASN A 5 -9.40 -8.15 12.37
CA ASN A 5 -8.48 -7.67 11.34
C ASN A 5 -9.28 -7.34 10.07
N LYS A 6 -9.11 -6.12 9.53
CA LYS A 6 -9.53 -5.82 8.16
C LYS A 6 -8.72 -6.70 7.21
N LYS A 7 -9.38 -7.65 6.53
CA LYS A 7 -8.87 -8.14 5.24
C LYS A 7 -9.27 -7.12 4.17
N SER A 8 -8.36 -6.85 3.25
CA SER A 8 -8.72 -6.26 1.96
C SER A 8 -9.65 -7.21 1.20
N PHE A 9 -10.56 -6.65 0.42
CA PHE A 9 -11.39 -7.43 -0.50
C PHE A 9 -10.55 -7.82 -1.73
N ASP A 10 -10.60 -9.10 -2.10
CA ASP A 10 -9.88 -9.67 -3.24
C ASP A 10 -10.91 -10.21 -4.22
N TRP A 11 -10.93 -9.65 -5.43
CA TRP A 11 -11.89 -9.95 -6.50
C TRP A 11 -11.89 -11.44 -6.87
N TYR A 12 -10.71 -12.07 -6.89
CA TYR A 12 -10.53 -13.48 -7.26
C TYR A 12 -10.75 -14.45 -6.09
N GLY A 13 -10.95 -13.94 -4.87
CA GLY A 13 -11.24 -14.76 -3.67
C GLY A 13 -12.68 -15.29 -3.61
N THR A 14 -13.58 -14.80 -4.46
CA THR A 14 -15.03 -15.05 -4.38
C THR A 14 -15.40 -16.41 -4.98
N LYS A 15 -15.50 -17.45 -4.14
CA LYS A 15 -16.09 -18.74 -4.55
C LYS A 15 -17.53 -18.56 -5.00
N GLN A 16 -17.76 -18.59 -6.32
CA GLN A 16 -19.09 -18.72 -6.91
C GLN A 16 -19.77 -19.98 -6.34
N GLN A 17 -20.91 -19.81 -5.65
CA GLN A 17 -21.66 -20.92 -5.08
C GLN A 17 -22.50 -21.63 -6.14
N PHE A 18 -21.85 -22.35 -7.05
CA PHE A 18 -22.53 -23.33 -7.88
C PHE A 18 -23.14 -24.42 -6.97
N SER A 19 -24.46 -24.59 -7.06
CA SER A 19 -25.21 -25.65 -6.36
C SER A 19 -25.00 -27.02 -7.04
N ILE A 20 -23.75 -27.47 -7.11
CA ILE A 20 -23.40 -28.79 -7.64
C ILE A 20 -23.81 -29.84 -6.60
N ARG A 21 -24.87 -30.60 -6.91
CA ARG A 21 -25.18 -31.83 -6.16
C ARG A 21 -24.07 -32.84 -6.40
N LYS A 22 -23.32 -33.16 -5.34
CA LYS A 22 -22.16 -34.05 -5.37
C LYS A 22 -22.52 -35.42 -5.93
N TYR A 23 -21.82 -35.84 -6.98
CA TYR A 23 -21.58 -37.26 -7.27
C TYR A 23 -20.10 -37.56 -7.08
N HIS A 24 -19.80 -38.69 -6.44
CA HIS A 24 -18.44 -39.11 -6.11
C HIS A 24 -17.91 -40.09 -7.15
N PHE A 25 -16.81 -39.72 -7.81
CA PHE A 25 -15.82 -40.66 -8.37
C PHE A 25 -14.42 -40.15 -8.06
N GLY A 26 -13.44 -41.04 -7.90
CA GLY A 26 -12.07 -40.68 -7.53
C GLY A 26 -11.13 -41.89 -7.47
N ALA A 27 -9.83 -41.61 -7.37
CA ALA A 27 -8.69 -42.52 -7.60
C ALA A 27 -8.55 -43.00 -9.07
N ALA A 28 -7.37 -43.15 -9.70
CA ALA A 28 -5.99 -42.65 -9.44
C ALA A 28 -5.26 -42.60 -10.82
N SER A 29 -3.96 -42.81 -11.11
CA SER A 29 -2.68 -43.14 -10.43
C SER A 29 -1.55 -43.00 -11.50
N VAL A 30 -0.23 -42.83 -11.26
CA VAL A 30 0.57 -42.15 -10.21
C VAL A 30 2.07 -42.20 -10.62
N LEU A 31 2.83 -41.08 -10.51
CA LEU A 31 4.31 -40.94 -10.41
C LEU A 31 5.22 -41.69 -11.46
N LEU A 32 6.55 -41.51 -11.58
CA LEU A 32 7.67 -40.97 -10.76
C LEU A 32 8.67 -40.18 -11.66
N GLY A 33 9.60 -39.35 -11.17
CA GLY A 33 9.81 -38.82 -9.81
C GLY A 33 11.15 -39.18 -9.13
N VAL A 34 12.15 -38.28 -9.15
CA VAL A 34 13.34 -38.20 -8.25
C VAL A 34 13.68 -36.69 -8.15
N SER A 35 13.52 -35.96 -7.03
CA SER A 35 14.15 -36.00 -5.68
C SER A 35 15.60 -35.44 -5.67
N LEU A 36 16.16 -34.83 -4.61
CA LEU A 36 15.83 -34.69 -3.16
C LEU A 36 16.58 -33.43 -2.59
N VAL A 37 16.12 -32.64 -1.60
CA VAL A 37 16.48 -32.63 -0.14
C VAL A 37 15.94 -31.28 0.44
N LEU A 38 14.96 -31.26 1.35
CA LEU A 38 15.02 -30.99 2.83
C LEU A 38 15.72 -29.68 3.28
N GLY A 39 15.27 -28.97 4.33
CA GLY A 39 14.15 -29.16 5.27
C GLY A 39 14.08 -27.98 6.29
N ALA A 40 12.90 -27.51 6.72
CA ALA A 40 12.10 -28.00 7.87
C ALA A 40 12.66 -27.57 9.26
N GLY A 41 11.85 -27.19 10.28
CA GLY A 41 10.39 -27.12 10.40
C GLY A 41 9.97 -26.27 11.64
N ALA A 42 8.98 -26.61 12.47
CA ALA A 42 8.12 -27.80 12.51
C ALA A 42 6.90 -27.66 13.47
N GLN A 43 5.76 -28.30 13.12
CA GLN A 43 4.89 -29.13 14.01
C GLN A 43 4.07 -28.48 15.18
N VAL A 44 3.03 -29.09 15.82
CA VAL A 44 2.34 -30.40 15.65
C VAL A 44 0.83 -30.39 16.09
N VAL A 45 -0.04 -30.98 15.26
CA VAL A 45 -1.21 -31.91 15.45
C VAL A 45 -2.13 -31.92 16.72
N LYS A 46 -3.43 -32.24 16.49
CA LYS A 46 -4.57 -32.67 17.38
C LYS A 46 -5.48 -31.56 17.96
N ALA A 47 -6.75 -31.81 18.35
CA ALA A 47 -7.81 -32.73 17.87
C ALA A 47 -9.17 -32.39 18.58
N ASP A 48 -10.29 -32.57 17.87
CA ASP A 48 -11.71 -32.67 18.33
C ASP A 48 -12.44 -31.59 19.17
N GLU A 49 -13.75 -31.54 18.87
CA GLU A 49 -14.95 -31.15 19.65
C GLU A 49 -15.08 -29.89 20.56
N THR A 50 -16.11 -29.10 20.20
CA THR A 50 -17.12 -28.42 21.07
C THR A 50 -16.86 -27.10 21.83
N VAL A 51 -17.77 -26.14 21.54
CA VAL A 51 -18.54 -25.28 22.48
C VAL A 51 -17.83 -24.23 23.37
N ALA A 52 -17.96 -22.97 22.91
CA ALA A 52 -18.31 -21.73 23.65
C ALA A 52 -17.34 -20.98 24.59
N SER A 53 -17.40 -19.64 24.41
CA SER A 53 -17.28 -18.57 25.42
C SER A 53 -15.90 -18.05 25.86
N SER A 54 -15.95 -16.78 26.29
CA SER A 54 -15.02 -16.09 27.20
C SER A 54 -13.75 -15.44 26.63
N GLU A 55 -13.36 -14.38 27.33
CA GLU A 55 -12.19 -13.47 27.22
C GLU A 55 -11.53 -13.45 28.62
N PRO A 56 -10.43 -12.70 28.92
CA PRO A 56 -9.42 -12.05 28.06
C PRO A 56 -7.94 -12.25 28.58
N THR A 57 -7.00 -11.47 28.01
CA THR A 57 -5.89 -10.73 28.69
C THR A 57 -4.47 -11.29 28.98
N ILE A 58 -3.50 -10.34 28.85
CA ILE A 58 -2.16 -10.18 29.50
C ILE A 58 -0.87 -10.64 28.74
N ALA A 59 -0.33 -9.69 27.95
CA ALA A 59 1.01 -9.04 27.98
C ALA A 59 2.34 -9.75 28.35
N SER A 60 3.44 -9.12 27.88
CA SER A 60 4.88 -9.34 28.23
C SER A 60 5.49 -10.62 27.63
N SER A 61 6.76 -10.71 27.17
CA SER A 61 7.84 -9.76 26.76
C SER A 61 8.86 -10.60 25.91
N VAL A 62 10.06 -10.20 25.44
CA VAL A 62 11.01 -9.09 25.70
C VAL A 62 11.82 -8.76 24.40
N ALA A 63 12.74 -7.79 24.47
CA ALA A 63 13.86 -7.57 23.52
C ALA A 63 15.17 -8.26 24.06
N PRO A 64 16.39 -8.23 23.48
CA PRO A 64 16.95 -7.18 22.59
C PRO A 64 17.95 -7.60 21.47
N ALA A 65 18.44 -6.57 20.74
CA ALA A 65 19.81 -6.42 20.18
C ALA A 65 20.32 -7.35 19.05
N SER A 66 21.24 -6.93 18.15
CA SER A 66 21.71 -5.60 17.68
C SER A 66 22.67 -5.78 16.48
N THR A 67 22.84 -4.73 15.64
CA THR A 67 24.03 -4.38 14.80
C THR A 67 24.58 -5.44 13.80
N GLU A 68 25.41 -5.17 12.76
CA GLU A 68 26.02 -4.01 12.06
C GLU A 68 26.29 -4.51 10.59
N ALA A 69 26.08 -3.78 9.48
CA ALA A 69 26.76 -2.60 8.89
C ALA A 69 27.98 -2.90 7.97
N VAL A 70 28.36 -1.94 7.09
CA VAL A 70 29.51 -1.93 6.12
C VAL A 70 29.28 -2.85 4.88
N ALA A 71 29.11 -2.37 3.63
CA ALA A 71 29.99 -1.61 2.67
C ALA A 71 31.06 -2.51 1.98
N GLU A 72 31.64 -2.23 0.78
CA GLU A 72 31.71 -1.02 -0.07
C GLU A 72 32.17 -1.39 -1.53
N GLU A 73 31.85 -0.55 -2.54
CA GLU A 73 32.59 -0.27 -3.84
C GLU A 73 33.14 -1.40 -4.78
N ALA A 74 33.48 -1.18 -6.09
CA ALA A 74 33.41 -0.02 -7.00
C ALA A 74 33.40 -0.38 -8.53
N GLU A 75 32.77 0.52 -9.31
CA GLU A 75 33.12 1.07 -10.66
C GLU A 75 33.49 0.22 -11.92
N LYS A 76 32.64 0.40 -12.95
CA LYS A 76 32.93 0.78 -14.37
C LYS A 76 33.90 -0.01 -15.28
N THR A 77 33.36 -0.37 -16.45
CA THR A 77 33.80 0.18 -17.76
C THR A 77 32.58 0.50 -18.64
N ASN A 78 32.67 1.49 -19.53
CA ASN A 78 31.56 1.93 -20.39
C ASN A 78 31.88 1.71 -21.88
N ALA A 79 30.95 1.11 -22.63
CA ALA A 79 30.97 1.05 -24.09
C ALA A 79 29.55 0.75 -24.62
N GLU A 80 28.97 1.66 -25.39
CA GLU A 80 27.70 1.43 -26.07
C GLU A 80 27.90 0.49 -27.26
N ASN A 81 27.10 -0.58 -27.35
CA ASN A 81 26.67 -1.10 -28.65
C ASN A 81 25.33 -1.84 -28.51
N THR A 82 24.54 -1.85 -29.58
CA THR A 82 23.16 -2.33 -29.56
C THR A 82 23.04 -3.86 -29.65
N SER A 83 22.18 -4.45 -28.82
CA SER A 83 21.46 -5.70 -29.10
C SER A 83 20.28 -5.83 -28.15
N ALA A 84 19.13 -6.29 -28.67
CA ALA A 84 17.99 -6.65 -27.84
C ALA A 84 18.33 -7.88 -27.00
N VAL A 85 17.94 -7.90 -25.72
CA VAL A 85 17.94 -9.12 -24.92
C VAL A 85 16.81 -9.99 -25.44
N ALA A 86 17.14 -11.16 -25.98
CA ALA A 86 16.15 -12.09 -26.50
C ALA A 86 15.29 -12.64 -25.34
N THR A 87 14.06 -12.15 -25.22
CA THR A 87 12.98 -12.81 -24.48
C THR A 87 12.85 -14.23 -25.01
N THR A 88 12.75 -15.22 -24.12
CA THR A 88 12.75 -16.61 -24.58
C THR A 88 11.47 -16.89 -25.35
N SER A 89 11.55 -17.55 -26.51
CA SER A 89 10.37 -17.79 -27.37
C SER A 89 9.23 -18.50 -26.62
N THR A 90 9.57 -19.35 -25.65
CA THR A 90 8.67 -20.02 -24.71
C THR A 90 7.77 -19.08 -23.89
N GLU A 91 8.06 -17.78 -23.81
CA GLU A 91 7.25 -16.78 -23.09
C GLU A 91 6.32 -16.01 -24.04
N VAL A 92 6.81 -15.64 -25.23
CA VAL A 92 5.98 -15.07 -26.30
C VAL A 92 4.87 -16.04 -26.71
N GLU A 93 5.20 -17.33 -26.90
CA GLU A 93 4.21 -18.36 -27.27
C GLU A 93 3.13 -18.56 -26.18
N LYS A 94 3.48 -18.42 -24.89
CA LYS A 94 2.50 -18.47 -23.79
C LYS A 94 1.57 -17.25 -23.81
N ALA A 95 2.13 -16.06 -23.99
CA ALA A 95 1.34 -14.83 -24.11
C ALA A 95 0.41 -14.91 -25.33
N LYS A 96 0.89 -15.46 -26.45
CA LYS A 96 0.10 -15.65 -27.67
C LYS A 96 -1.03 -16.65 -27.47
N ALA A 97 -0.81 -17.77 -26.79
CA ALA A 97 -1.89 -18.71 -26.44
C ALA A 97 -3.01 -18.05 -25.61
N VAL A 98 -2.66 -17.14 -24.68
CA VAL A 98 -3.65 -16.35 -23.92
C VAL A 98 -4.37 -15.32 -24.81
N LEU A 99 -3.67 -14.69 -25.76
CA LEU A 99 -4.29 -13.78 -26.73
C LEU A 99 -5.21 -14.50 -27.72
N GLU A 100 -4.84 -15.69 -28.16
CA GLU A 100 -5.63 -16.55 -29.04
C GLU A 100 -6.90 -17.04 -28.32
N GLN A 101 -6.80 -17.44 -27.05
CA GLN A 101 -7.98 -17.73 -26.22
C GLN A 101 -8.92 -16.50 -26.16
N VAL A 102 -8.42 -15.35 -25.73
CA VAL A 102 -9.25 -14.14 -25.52
C VAL A 102 -9.88 -13.65 -26.83
N THR A 103 -9.18 -13.78 -27.96
CA THR A 103 -9.71 -13.40 -29.28
C THR A 103 -10.63 -14.43 -29.94
N SER A 104 -10.69 -15.66 -29.42
CA SER A 104 -11.72 -16.65 -29.80
C SER A 104 -13.06 -16.38 -29.11
N GLU A 105 -13.04 -15.83 -27.89
CA GLU A 105 -14.24 -15.54 -27.09
C GLU A 105 -14.94 -14.23 -27.52
N SER A 106 -14.18 -13.17 -27.82
CA SER A 106 -14.72 -11.84 -28.21
C SER A 106 -15.74 -11.80 -29.36
N PRO A 107 -15.61 -12.55 -30.48
CA PRO A 107 -16.51 -12.42 -31.63
C PRO A 107 -17.96 -12.80 -31.30
N LEU A 108 -18.15 -13.73 -30.35
CA LEU A 108 -19.47 -14.15 -29.87
C LEU A 108 -20.19 -12.99 -29.16
N LEU A 109 -19.45 -12.25 -28.34
CA LEU A 109 -19.96 -11.08 -27.61
C LEU A 109 -20.24 -9.90 -28.55
N ALA A 110 -19.35 -9.64 -29.52
CA ALA A 110 -19.55 -8.64 -30.57
C ALA A 110 -20.81 -8.92 -31.41
N GLY A 111 -21.04 -10.18 -31.81
CA GLY A 111 -22.24 -10.59 -32.54
C GLY A 111 -23.52 -10.44 -31.72
N LEU A 112 -23.48 -10.67 -30.41
CA LEU A 112 -24.61 -10.44 -29.53
C LEU A 112 -24.94 -8.94 -29.39
N GLY A 113 -23.92 -8.07 -29.28
CA GLY A 113 -24.11 -6.61 -29.33
C GLY A 113 -24.78 -6.15 -30.63
N GLN A 114 -24.35 -6.69 -31.76
CA GLN A 114 -24.93 -6.40 -33.07
C GLN A 114 -26.39 -6.90 -33.20
N LYS A 115 -26.73 -8.02 -32.56
CA LYS A 115 -28.11 -8.54 -32.52
C LYS A 115 -29.06 -7.66 -31.71
N GLU A 116 -28.58 -7.03 -30.63
CA GLU A 116 -29.40 -6.08 -29.86
C GLU A 116 -29.48 -4.70 -30.54
N LEU A 117 -28.41 -4.23 -31.19
CA LEU A 117 -28.44 -3.03 -32.04
C LEU A 117 -29.41 -3.14 -33.23
N ALA A 118 -29.78 -4.34 -33.65
CA ALA A 118 -30.87 -4.55 -34.63
C ALA A 118 -32.28 -4.30 -34.05
N LYS A 119 -32.40 -4.00 -32.74
CA LYS A 119 -33.65 -3.74 -32.00
C LYS A 119 -33.68 -2.39 -31.28
N THR A 120 -32.53 -1.74 -31.07
CA THR A 120 -32.42 -0.49 -30.31
C THR A 120 -31.38 0.46 -30.91
N GLU A 121 -31.63 1.76 -30.87
CA GLU A 121 -30.72 2.82 -31.34
C GLU A 121 -29.72 3.25 -30.24
N ASP A 122 -29.24 2.31 -29.42
CA ASP A 122 -28.32 2.61 -28.31
C ASP A 122 -26.90 2.89 -28.81
N ALA A 123 -26.52 4.18 -28.77
CA ALA A 123 -25.21 4.64 -29.21
C ALA A 123 -24.05 4.14 -28.33
N THR A 124 -24.28 3.89 -27.04
CA THR A 124 -23.24 3.37 -26.13
C THR A 124 -22.93 1.89 -26.38
N LEU A 125 -23.96 1.09 -26.69
CA LEU A 125 -23.80 -0.28 -27.17
C LEU A 125 -23.10 -0.31 -28.55
N ALA A 126 -23.43 0.63 -29.45
CA ALA A 126 -22.80 0.73 -30.77
C ALA A 126 -21.29 1.05 -30.68
N GLU A 127 -20.90 1.96 -29.80
CA GLU A 127 -19.50 2.32 -29.54
C GLU A 127 -18.72 1.15 -28.92
N ALA A 128 -19.31 0.43 -27.95
CA ALA A 128 -18.69 -0.74 -27.34
C ALA A 128 -18.50 -1.91 -28.33
N VAL A 129 -19.47 -2.15 -29.22
CA VAL A 129 -19.33 -3.13 -30.32
C VAL A 129 -18.19 -2.75 -31.26
N ALA A 130 -18.12 -1.47 -31.66
CA ALA A 130 -17.09 -0.99 -32.57
C ALA A 130 -15.68 -1.12 -31.97
N ASP A 131 -15.53 -0.85 -30.67
CA ASP A 131 -14.22 -0.99 -30.00
C ASP A 131 -13.78 -2.46 -29.88
N VAL A 132 -14.67 -3.39 -29.53
CA VAL A 132 -14.35 -4.83 -29.52
C VAL A 132 -13.91 -5.31 -30.90
N GLN A 133 -14.57 -4.86 -31.98
CA GLN A 133 -14.15 -5.18 -33.34
C GLN A 133 -12.78 -4.58 -33.71
N ALA A 134 -12.48 -3.36 -33.26
CA ALA A 134 -11.18 -2.72 -33.46
C ALA A 134 -10.05 -3.42 -32.69
N LYS A 135 -10.29 -3.79 -31.41
CA LYS A 135 -9.31 -4.54 -30.60
C LYS A 135 -9.07 -5.95 -31.16
N LEU A 136 -10.13 -6.63 -31.63
CA LEU A 136 -10.00 -7.91 -32.34
C LEU A 136 -9.12 -7.84 -33.59
N ALA A 137 -9.23 -6.77 -34.38
CA ALA A 137 -8.39 -6.58 -35.57
C ALA A 137 -6.92 -6.36 -35.20
N ALA A 138 -6.64 -5.54 -34.17
CA ALA A 138 -5.29 -5.29 -33.68
C ALA A 138 -4.64 -6.57 -33.08
N ALA A 139 -5.40 -7.32 -32.28
CA ALA A 139 -4.91 -8.55 -31.67
C ALA A 139 -4.59 -9.65 -32.71
N LYS A 140 -5.41 -9.79 -33.76
CA LYS A 140 -5.14 -10.72 -34.86
C LYS A 140 -3.88 -10.37 -35.66
N ALA A 141 -3.55 -9.09 -35.78
CA ALA A 141 -2.28 -8.66 -36.38
C ALA A 141 -1.07 -9.08 -35.52
N ILE A 142 -1.16 -8.93 -34.19
CA ILE A 142 -0.09 -9.30 -33.25
C ILE A 142 0.08 -10.82 -33.09
N LEU A 143 -0.99 -11.62 -33.21
CA LEU A 143 -0.88 -13.08 -33.27
C LEU A 143 -0.08 -13.53 -34.52
N ALA A 144 -0.37 -12.93 -35.68
CA ALA A 144 0.28 -13.25 -36.96
C ALA A 144 1.73 -12.74 -37.09
N ASP A 145 2.16 -11.80 -36.24
CA ASP A 145 3.51 -11.23 -36.26
C ASP A 145 4.52 -12.17 -35.56
N SER A 146 5.49 -12.69 -36.32
CA SER A 146 6.54 -13.59 -35.81
C SER A 146 7.61 -12.91 -34.96
N GLU A 147 7.69 -11.58 -34.94
CA GLU A 147 8.68 -10.81 -34.19
C GLU A 147 8.07 -10.09 -32.95
N ALA A 148 6.76 -10.27 -32.70
CA ALA A 148 6.04 -9.63 -31.60
C ALA A 148 6.63 -9.96 -30.20
N THR A 149 6.82 -8.93 -29.38
CA THR A 149 7.34 -9.08 -28.01
C THR A 149 6.25 -9.47 -27.02
N VAL A 150 6.65 -10.00 -25.85
CA VAL A 150 5.72 -10.39 -24.76
C VAL A 150 4.81 -9.20 -24.38
N GLU A 151 5.39 -8.02 -24.23
CA GLU A 151 4.69 -6.79 -23.83
C GLU A 151 3.66 -6.35 -24.88
N GLN A 152 3.96 -6.51 -26.18
CA GLN A 152 3.02 -6.21 -27.26
C GLN A 152 1.83 -7.17 -27.26
N VAL A 153 2.08 -8.46 -27.00
CA VAL A 153 1.04 -9.48 -26.92
C VAL A 153 0.17 -9.28 -25.67
N GLU A 154 0.78 -9.08 -24.49
CA GLU A 154 0.06 -8.80 -23.24
C GLU A 154 -0.75 -7.50 -23.28
N ALA A 155 -0.25 -6.46 -23.96
CA ALA A 155 -1.02 -5.23 -24.20
C ALA A 155 -2.30 -5.49 -25.01
N GLN A 156 -2.27 -6.38 -26.01
CA GLN A 156 -3.49 -6.78 -26.72
C GLN A 156 -4.39 -7.68 -25.86
N VAL A 157 -3.84 -8.56 -25.01
CA VAL A 157 -4.64 -9.36 -24.06
C VAL A 157 -5.45 -8.43 -23.14
N ALA A 158 -4.81 -7.40 -22.58
CA ALA A 158 -5.45 -6.40 -21.74
C ALA A 158 -6.50 -5.58 -22.52
N ALA A 159 -6.16 -5.11 -23.73
CA ALA A 159 -7.05 -4.29 -24.55
C ALA A 159 -8.33 -5.05 -24.97
N VAL A 160 -8.20 -6.30 -25.40
CA VAL A 160 -9.36 -7.12 -25.82
C VAL A 160 -10.21 -7.51 -24.60
N LYS A 161 -9.61 -7.83 -23.44
CA LYS A 161 -10.36 -8.06 -22.19
C LYS A 161 -11.16 -6.84 -21.76
N ALA A 162 -10.54 -5.66 -21.72
CA ALA A 162 -11.22 -4.43 -21.32
C ALA A 162 -12.40 -4.07 -22.25
N ALA A 163 -12.22 -4.27 -23.57
CA ALA A 163 -13.31 -4.07 -24.54
C ALA A 163 -14.44 -5.10 -24.36
N ASN A 164 -14.11 -6.38 -24.12
CA ASN A 164 -15.10 -7.42 -23.81
C ASN A 164 -15.88 -7.10 -22.53
N GLU A 165 -15.20 -6.67 -21.46
CA GLU A 165 -15.85 -6.30 -20.19
C GLU A 165 -16.78 -5.09 -20.37
N ALA A 166 -16.37 -4.08 -21.12
CA ALA A 166 -17.23 -2.94 -21.46
C ALA A 166 -18.49 -3.38 -22.24
N LEU A 167 -18.32 -4.15 -23.33
CA LEU A 167 -19.46 -4.65 -24.11
C LEU A 167 -20.35 -5.62 -23.31
N GLY A 168 -19.78 -6.42 -22.43
CA GLY A 168 -20.53 -7.30 -21.54
C GLY A 168 -21.38 -6.55 -20.51
N ASN A 169 -20.90 -5.41 -20.01
CA ASN A 169 -21.67 -4.53 -19.13
C ASN A 169 -22.76 -3.75 -19.87
N GLU A 170 -22.50 -3.35 -21.11
CA GLU A 170 -23.51 -2.78 -22.00
C GLU A 170 -24.63 -3.79 -22.32
N LEU A 171 -24.25 -5.02 -22.67
CA LEU A 171 -25.20 -6.11 -22.95
C LEU A 171 -26.02 -6.54 -21.73
N GLN A 172 -25.47 -6.48 -20.52
CA GLN A 172 -26.20 -6.84 -19.29
C GLN A 172 -27.50 -6.05 -19.11
N LYS A 173 -27.56 -4.79 -19.61
CA LYS A 173 -28.76 -3.93 -19.62
C LYS A 173 -29.97 -4.56 -20.32
N TYR A 174 -29.75 -5.60 -21.13
CA TYR A 174 -30.75 -6.31 -21.95
C TYR A 174 -30.95 -7.78 -21.54
N THR A 175 -30.37 -8.24 -20.40
CA THR A 175 -30.31 -9.67 -20.03
C THR A 175 -31.19 -10.05 -18.83
N VAL A 176 -32.13 -10.99 -19.04
CA VAL A 176 -33.30 -11.23 -18.15
C VAL A 176 -32.96 -11.55 -16.68
N ASN A 177 -31.75 -11.99 -16.34
CA ASN A 177 -31.32 -12.18 -14.94
C ASN A 177 -29.88 -11.68 -14.64
N GLY A 178 -29.29 -10.84 -15.49
CA GLY A 178 -27.86 -10.49 -15.39
C GLY A 178 -26.90 -11.61 -15.80
N LEU A 179 -27.39 -12.84 -15.99
CA LEU A 179 -26.69 -13.83 -16.82
C LEU A 179 -26.86 -13.46 -18.29
N LEU A 180 -25.72 -13.37 -18.98
CA LEU A 180 -25.63 -13.37 -20.43
C LEU A 180 -25.93 -14.78 -20.99
N THR A 181 -27.14 -15.30 -20.77
CA THR A 181 -27.64 -16.50 -21.46
C THR A 181 -27.84 -16.17 -22.93
N ALA A 182 -26.73 -16.19 -23.67
CA ALA A 182 -26.67 -15.79 -25.07
C ALA A 182 -27.63 -16.64 -25.90
N ALA A 183 -28.46 -15.96 -26.68
CA ALA A 183 -29.24 -16.60 -27.72
C ALA A 183 -28.29 -17.05 -28.84
N LEU A 184 -27.84 -18.32 -28.78
CA LEU A 184 -27.09 -19.02 -29.84
C LEU A 184 -27.98 -19.18 -31.09
N ASP A 185 -28.14 -18.06 -31.78
CA ASP A 185 -28.95 -17.90 -32.99
C ASP A 185 -28.07 -17.35 -34.11
N THR A 186 -28.04 -18.07 -35.22
CA THR A 186 -27.73 -17.53 -36.56
C THR A 186 -26.30 -17.06 -36.85
N VAL A 187 -25.32 -17.56 -36.09
CA VAL A 187 -24.02 -17.93 -36.67
C VAL A 187 -23.89 -19.46 -36.51
N ALA A 188 -23.26 -20.14 -37.47
CA ALA A 188 -22.95 -21.56 -37.31
C ALA A 188 -22.14 -21.74 -36.02
N PRO A 189 -22.47 -22.71 -35.15
CA PRO A 189 -21.82 -22.85 -33.86
C PRO A 189 -20.32 -23.11 -34.08
N ASP A 190 -19.47 -22.33 -33.42
CA ASP A 190 -18.07 -22.74 -33.28
C ASP A 190 -18.05 -23.99 -32.40
N THR A 191 -17.82 -25.14 -33.03
CA THR A 191 -18.00 -26.46 -32.41
C THR A 191 -16.95 -26.79 -31.34
N THR A 192 -16.07 -25.84 -31.02
CA THR A 192 -15.01 -25.96 -30.02
C THR A 192 -15.46 -25.60 -28.58
N ALA A 193 -16.47 -24.74 -28.42
CA ALA A 193 -16.87 -24.15 -27.13
C ALA A 193 -18.00 -24.91 -26.40
N SER A 194 -18.29 -26.15 -26.78
CA SER A 194 -19.32 -26.99 -26.14
C SER A 194 -18.74 -27.76 -24.94
N THR A 195 -19.38 -27.65 -23.78
CA THR A 195 -19.05 -28.45 -22.58
C THR A 195 -19.71 -29.83 -22.58
N LEU A 196 -20.62 -30.08 -23.52
CA LEU A 196 -21.30 -31.36 -23.70
C LEU A 196 -20.34 -32.39 -24.32
N LYS A 197 -20.37 -33.63 -23.85
CA LYS A 197 -19.69 -34.75 -24.53
C LYS A 197 -20.60 -35.34 -25.59
N VAL A 198 -20.02 -36.02 -26.58
CA VAL A 198 -20.78 -36.73 -27.63
C VAL A 198 -21.78 -37.69 -26.98
N GLY A 199 -23.06 -37.50 -27.28
CA GLY A 199 -24.19 -38.21 -26.67
C GLY A 199 -24.94 -37.42 -25.59
N ASP A 200 -24.31 -36.42 -24.97
CA ASP A 200 -24.96 -35.50 -24.03
C ASP A 200 -25.83 -34.48 -24.78
N GLY A 201 -26.88 -34.01 -24.10
CA GLY A 201 -27.71 -32.92 -24.59
C GLY A 201 -28.31 -32.10 -23.47
N GLU A 202 -28.58 -30.83 -23.76
CA GLU A 202 -29.06 -29.82 -22.82
C GLU A 202 -30.19 -29.02 -23.46
N GLY A 203 -31.22 -28.70 -22.68
CA GLY A 203 -32.36 -27.92 -23.15
C GLY A 203 -32.70 -26.73 -22.26
N THR A 204 -32.94 -25.59 -22.92
CA THR A 204 -33.23 -24.31 -22.29
C THR A 204 -34.64 -23.86 -22.65
N LEU A 205 -35.41 -23.43 -21.66
CA LEU A 205 -36.69 -22.74 -21.85
C LEU A 205 -36.39 -21.23 -21.88
N LEU A 206 -36.71 -20.57 -23.00
CA LEU A 206 -36.44 -19.15 -23.23
C LEU A 206 -37.67 -18.29 -22.92
N ASP A 207 -38.85 -18.72 -23.37
CA ASP A 207 -40.11 -18.12 -22.94
C ASP A 207 -40.43 -18.53 -21.50
N ARG A 208 -40.21 -17.61 -20.57
CA ARG A 208 -40.50 -17.78 -19.13
C ARG A 208 -41.98 -17.67 -18.79
N THR A 209 -42.83 -17.22 -19.71
CA THR A 209 -44.28 -17.15 -19.50
C THR A 209 -44.95 -18.51 -19.67
N THR A 210 -44.35 -19.44 -20.40
CA THR A 210 -44.88 -20.79 -20.64
C THR A 210 -44.16 -21.87 -19.81
N THR A 211 -44.63 -23.11 -19.91
CA THR A 211 -44.01 -24.31 -19.31
C THR A 211 -43.95 -25.43 -20.34
N ALA A 212 -42.78 -26.05 -20.51
CA ALA A 212 -42.59 -27.18 -21.43
C ALA A 212 -42.87 -28.52 -20.75
N THR A 213 -43.63 -29.39 -21.42
CA THR A 213 -43.89 -30.78 -21.00
C THR A 213 -43.64 -31.75 -22.16
N PRO A 214 -42.75 -32.76 -22.02
CA PRO A 214 -41.82 -32.98 -20.90
C PRO A 214 -40.82 -31.83 -20.71
N SER A 215 -40.17 -31.77 -19.55
CA SER A 215 -39.29 -30.67 -19.16
C SER A 215 -38.10 -30.53 -20.11
N MET A 216 -37.62 -29.30 -20.37
CA MET A 216 -36.48 -29.07 -21.25
C MET A 216 -35.18 -29.76 -20.80
N ALA A 217 -35.06 -30.10 -19.51
CA ALA A 217 -33.96 -30.90 -18.97
C ALA A 217 -34.01 -32.40 -19.39
N GLU A 218 -35.13 -32.86 -19.95
CA GLU A 218 -35.29 -34.23 -20.48
C GLU A 218 -35.02 -34.26 -21.99
N PRO A 219 -34.37 -35.31 -22.54
CA PRO A 219 -34.08 -35.41 -23.97
C PRO A 219 -35.31 -35.55 -24.86
N ASN A 220 -36.46 -35.96 -24.33
CA ASN A 220 -37.71 -36.18 -25.08
C ASN A 220 -37.50 -36.96 -26.40
N GLY A 221 -36.72 -38.06 -26.35
CA GLY A 221 -36.37 -38.88 -27.52
C GLY A 221 -35.06 -38.51 -28.23
N ALA A 222 -34.44 -37.36 -27.91
CA ALA A 222 -33.13 -36.98 -28.44
C ALA A 222 -32.08 -38.07 -28.14
N THR A 223 -31.47 -38.63 -29.18
CA THR A 223 -30.54 -39.77 -29.08
C THR A 223 -29.57 -39.79 -30.26
N ILE A 224 -28.37 -40.33 -30.04
CA ILE A 224 -27.46 -40.74 -31.11
C ILE A 224 -27.44 -42.27 -31.24
N ALA A 225 -27.16 -42.75 -32.44
CA ALA A 225 -26.75 -44.12 -32.70
C ALA A 225 -25.38 -44.15 -33.41
N PRO A 226 -24.57 -45.20 -33.21
CA PRO A 226 -23.24 -45.32 -33.82
C PRO A 226 -23.24 -45.16 -35.35
N HIS A 227 -22.08 -44.81 -35.90
CA HIS A 227 -21.82 -44.86 -37.34
C HIS A 227 -22.16 -46.25 -37.92
N THR A 228 -22.62 -46.29 -39.17
CA THR A 228 -22.86 -47.56 -39.87
C THR A 228 -21.52 -48.15 -40.33
N LEU A 229 -21.00 -49.13 -39.60
CA LEU A 229 -19.73 -49.80 -39.89
C LEU A 229 -19.89 -50.88 -41.00
N ARG A 230 -18.76 -51.41 -41.47
CA ARG A 230 -18.73 -52.52 -42.46
C ARG A 230 -19.35 -53.80 -41.88
N ASP A 231 -19.92 -54.66 -42.72
CA ASP A 231 -20.36 -56.02 -42.33
C ASP A 231 -19.27 -56.74 -41.52
N LYS A 232 -19.65 -57.33 -40.39
CA LYS A 232 -18.80 -58.02 -39.40
C LYS A 232 -17.73 -57.18 -38.71
N VAL A 233 -17.82 -55.84 -38.75
CA VAL A 233 -17.05 -54.96 -37.88
C VAL A 233 -17.90 -54.51 -36.70
N GLU A 234 -17.45 -54.80 -35.48
CA GLU A 234 -18.03 -54.21 -34.27
C GLU A 234 -17.36 -52.88 -33.91
N ALA A 235 -18.16 -51.94 -33.42
CA ALA A 235 -17.68 -50.72 -32.76
C ALA A 235 -16.84 -51.06 -31.52
N THR A 236 -16.05 -50.09 -31.06
CA THR A 236 -15.28 -50.23 -29.84
C THR A 236 -16.17 -50.39 -28.61
N LYS A 237 -15.61 -51.06 -27.60
CA LYS A 237 -16.23 -51.29 -26.29
C LYS A 237 -15.53 -50.49 -25.20
N GLU A 238 -14.52 -49.71 -25.57
CA GLU A 238 -13.83 -48.77 -24.69
C GLU A 238 -14.72 -47.57 -24.37
N SER A 239 -14.89 -47.26 -23.09
CA SER A 239 -15.81 -46.21 -22.67
C SER A 239 -15.29 -44.82 -23.05
N GLY A 240 -16.17 -43.98 -23.59
CA GLY A 240 -15.82 -42.64 -24.04
C GLY A 240 -15.31 -42.55 -25.49
N TRP A 241 -15.27 -43.65 -26.23
CA TRP A 241 -14.79 -43.67 -27.62
C TRP A 241 -15.89 -44.03 -28.62
N TYR A 242 -15.98 -43.28 -29.73
CA TYR A 242 -16.98 -43.46 -30.77
C TYR A 242 -16.34 -43.88 -32.10
N THR A 243 -16.48 -45.16 -32.46
CA THR A 243 -15.94 -45.71 -33.72
C THR A 243 -16.61 -45.09 -34.94
N PHE A 244 -15.82 -44.43 -35.78
CA PHE A 244 -16.28 -43.75 -36.99
C PHE A 244 -15.85 -44.44 -38.29
N GLY A 245 -14.78 -45.24 -38.27
CA GLY A 245 -14.20 -45.84 -39.46
C GLY A 245 -13.50 -47.17 -39.21
N SER A 246 -13.30 -47.95 -40.28
CA SER A 246 -12.63 -49.26 -40.21
C SER A 246 -12.09 -49.72 -41.57
N TYR A 247 -10.92 -50.36 -41.57
CA TYR A 247 -10.25 -50.87 -42.77
C TYR A 247 -9.91 -52.36 -42.64
N ASP A 248 -10.17 -53.13 -43.70
CA ASP A 248 -9.88 -54.56 -43.78
C ASP A 248 -8.47 -54.82 -44.32
N LEU A 249 -7.62 -55.51 -43.56
CA LEU A 249 -6.20 -55.73 -43.90
C LEU A 249 -5.94 -56.73 -45.05
N LEU A 250 -6.95 -57.20 -45.79
CA LEU A 250 -6.78 -58.10 -46.96
C LEU A 250 -5.66 -57.67 -47.93
N ALA A 251 -5.50 -56.38 -48.21
CA ALA A 251 -4.44 -55.88 -49.09
C ALA A 251 -3.04 -55.97 -48.45
N TYR A 252 -2.94 -55.71 -47.15
CA TYR A 252 -1.70 -55.86 -46.38
C TYR A 252 -1.32 -57.35 -46.25
N ASP A 253 -2.28 -58.21 -45.92
CA ASP A 253 -2.11 -59.66 -45.75
C ASP A 253 -1.56 -60.33 -47.03
N VAL A 254 -2.10 -59.95 -48.20
CA VAL A 254 -1.60 -60.40 -49.51
C VAL A 254 -0.16 -59.94 -49.77
N ASN A 255 0.17 -58.70 -49.43
CA ASN A 255 1.52 -58.17 -49.63
C ASN A 255 2.56 -58.83 -48.72
N GLN A 256 2.24 -59.09 -47.45
CA GLN A 256 3.15 -59.79 -46.53
C GLN A 256 3.39 -61.23 -46.99
N ALA A 257 2.32 -61.98 -47.26
CA ALA A 257 2.41 -63.37 -47.69
C ALA A 257 3.11 -63.52 -49.05
N GLY A 258 2.91 -62.56 -49.97
CA GLY A 258 3.50 -62.55 -51.31
C GLY A 258 4.97 -62.14 -51.33
N ALA A 259 5.24 -60.83 -51.23
CA ALA A 259 6.56 -60.27 -51.55
C ALA A 259 7.64 -60.51 -50.48
N LEU A 260 7.24 -60.88 -49.26
CA LEU A 260 8.12 -60.98 -48.09
C LEU A 260 8.19 -62.41 -47.51
N GLY A 261 7.31 -63.31 -47.92
CA GLY A 261 7.18 -64.65 -47.30
C GLY A 261 6.71 -64.60 -45.85
N GLY A 262 5.93 -63.56 -45.51
CA GLY A 262 5.26 -63.37 -44.22
C GLY A 262 4.01 -64.23 -44.07
N SER A 263 3.05 -63.78 -43.25
CA SER A 263 1.79 -64.50 -43.02
C SER A 263 0.65 -63.54 -42.67
N ALA A 264 -0.53 -63.83 -43.22
CA ALA A 264 -1.74 -63.02 -43.04
C ALA A 264 -2.15 -62.93 -41.56
N LEU A 265 -2.59 -61.74 -41.14
CA LEU A 265 -3.08 -61.45 -39.79
C LEU A 265 -4.55 -61.83 -39.60
N ASN A 266 -5.34 -61.85 -40.69
CA ASN A 266 -6.79 -62.05 -40.65
C ASN A 266 -7.49 -61.07 -39.69
N ALA A 267 -7.03 -59.81 -39.72
CA ALA A 267 -7.44 -58.74 -38.81
C ALA A 267 -8.00 -57.52 -39.57
N TYR A 268 -8.56 -56.57 -38.84
CA TYR A 268 -8.99 -55.26 -39.34
C TYR A 268 -8.52 -54.14 -38.42
N MET A 269 -8.36 -52.94 -38.97
CA MET A 269 -8.18 -51.72 -38.18
C MET A 269 -9.54 -51.07 -37.94
N ARG A 270 -9.78 -50.52 -36.75
CA ARG A 270 -10.87 -49.55 -36.51
C ARG A 270 -10.34 -48.28 -35.84
N TYR A 271 -11.06 -47.18 -36.06
CA TYR A 271 -10.71 -45.85 -35.59
C TYR A 271 -11.90 -45.25 -34.85
N SER A 272 -11.66 -44.74 -33.65
CA SER A 272 -12.65 -44.14 -32.76
C SER A 272 -12.19 -42.77 -32.29
N LEU A 273 -13.09 -41.80 -32.27
CA LEU A 273 -12.84 -40.45 -31.75
C LEU A 273 -13.23 -40.40 -30.26
N ASP A 274 -12.59 -39.52 -29.49
CA ASP A 274 -12.99 -39.19 -28.10
C ASP A 274 -14.46 -38.70 -28.05
N ASN A 275 -15.08 -38.73 -26.86
CA ASN A 275 -16.36 -38.09 -26.60
C ASN A 275 -16.22 -36.62 -26.21
N ASN A 276 -15.02 -36.16 -25.86
CA ASN A 276 -14.73 -34.78 -25.51
C ASN A 276 -14.34 -33.94 -26.75
N PRO A 277 -15.12 -32.88 -27.11
CA PRO A 277 -14.75 -31.97 -28.18
C PRO A 277 -13.36 -31.34 -28.05
N SER A 278 -12.83 -31.19 -26.83
CA SER A 278 -11.60 -30.44 -26.55
C SER A 278 -10.28 -31.19 -26.79
N THR A 279 -10.29 -32.48 -27.16
CA THR A 279 -9.07 -33.29 -27.35
C THR A 279 -8.79 -33.60 -28.82
N THR A 280 -9.83 -33.97 -29.58
CA THR A 280 -9.75 -34.52 -30.94
C THR A 280 -8.94 -35.81 -31.09
N ASP A 281 -8.59 -36.47 -29.98
CA ASP A 281 -7.78 -37.69 -29.97
C ASP A 281 -8.47 -38.86 -30.66
N ILE A 282 -7.66 -39.79 -31.20
CA ILE A 282 -8.12 -40.99 -31.91
C ILE A 282 -7.56 -42.24 -31.27
N LEU A 283 -8.44 -43.14 -30.85
CA LEU A 283 -8.12 -44.53 -30.51
C LEU A 283 -8.14 -45.36 -31.79
N ALA A 284 -7.00 -45.94 -32.14
CA ALA A 284 -6.84 -46.88 -33.23
C ALA A 284 -6.59 -48.30 -32.69
N GLU A 285 -7.33 -49.29 -33.20
CA GLU A 285 -7.30 -50.66 -32.71
C GLU A 285 -7.11 -51.65 -33.85
N LEU A 286 -6.18 -52.60 -33.68
CA LEU A 286 -6.00 -53.78 -34.52
C LEU A 286 -6.83 -54.92 -33.93
N VAL A 287 -7.80 -55.45 -34.67
CA VAL A 287 -8.83 -56.37 -34.16
C VAL A 287 -8.90 -57.66 -34.99
N GLU A 288 -8.96 -58.81 -34.32
CA GLU A 288 -9.06 -60.14 -34.95
C GLU A 288 -10.46 -60.37 -35.56
N LYS A 289 -10.57 -60.75 -36.84
CA LYS A 289 -11.88 -60.93 -37.51
C LYS A 289 -12.72 -62.11 -36.99
N THR A 290 -12.07 -63.08 -36.37
CA THR A 290 -12.65 -64.35 -35.88
C THR A 290 -13.29 -64.22 -34.50
N THR A 291 -12.72 -63.40 -33.63
CA THR A 291 -13.10 -63.29 -32.21
C THR A 291 -13.58 -61.89 -31.80
N GLY A 292 -13.30 -60.86 -32.60
CA GLY A 292 -13.49 -59.46 -32.22
C GLY A 292 -12.50 -58.97 -31.14
N LYS A 293 -11.46 -59.76 -30.82
CA LYS A 293 -10.46 -59.42 -29.82
C LYS A 293 -9.52 -58.32 -30.35
N VAL A 294 -9.30 -57.29 -29.54
CA VAL A 294 -8.23 -56.31 -29.75
C VAL A 294 -6.87 -56.98 -29.55
N LEU A 295 -6.01 -56.88 -30.55
CA LEU A 295 -4.67 -57.49 -30.60
C LEU A 295 -3.60 -56.48 -30.16
N GLU A 296 -3.78 -55.22 -30.57
CA GLU A 296 -2.95 -54.07 -30.20
C GLU A 296 -3.78 -52.78 -30.40
N SER A 297 -3.51 -51.73 -29.64
CA SER A 297 -4.21 -50.45 -29.71
C SER A 297 -3.30 -49.28 -29.33
N HIS A 298 -3.48 -48.14 -29.99
CA HIS A 298 -2.74 -46.90 -29.74
C HIS A 298 -3.68 -45.70 -29.75
N THR A 299 -3.43 -44.70 -28.91
CA THR A 299 -4.11 -43.40 -28.93
C THR A 299 -3.20 -42.36 -29.59
N LEU A 300 -3.76 -41.56 -30.51
CA LEU A 300 -3.02 -40.60 -31.33
C LEU A 300 -3.64 -39.19 -31.19
N MET A 301 -2.80 -38.23 -30.83
CA MET A 301 -3.08 -36.79 -30.94
C MET A 301 -2.91 -36.32 -32.40
N ALA A 302 -3.55 -35.23 -32.78
CA ALA A 302 -3.40 -34.65 -34.13
C ALA A 302 -1.92 -34.29 -34.43
N GLY A 303 -1.42 -34.72 -35.59
CA GLY A 303 -0.02 -34.55 -35.99
C GLY A 303 0.92 -35.68 -35.54
N SER A 304 0.44 -36.64 -34.72
CA SER A 304 1.27 -37.75 -34.21
C SER A 304 1.26 -38.99 -35.12
N SER A 305 2.09 -39.98 -34.77
CA SER A 305 2.08 -41.31 -35.39
C SER A 305 2.34 -42.40 -34.35
N ALA A 306 1.83 -43.61 -34.62
CA ALA A 306 2.00 -44.80 -33.80
C ALA A 306 2.34 -46.00 -34.68
N THR A 307 3.06 -46.99 -34.16
CA THR A 307 3.48 -48.18 -34.92
C THR A 307 3.01 -49.45 -34.22
N PHE A 308 2.19 -50.21 -34.93
CA PHE A 308 1.66 -51.50 -34.49
C PHE A 308 2.67 -52.60 -34.82
N VAL A 309 3.24 -53.21 -33.78
CA VAL A 309 4.31 -54.24 -33.87
C VAL A 309 3.77 -55.67 -33.73
N TYR A 310 2.50 -55.84 -33.38
CA TYR A 310 1.82 -57.14 -33.35
C TYR A 310 2.00 -57.98 -34.63
N PRO A 311 2.05 -57.43 -35.86
CA PRO A 311 2.22 -58.24 -37.06
C PRO A 311 3.43 -59.17 -37.05
N ARG A 312 4.55 -58.74 -36.42
CA ARG A 312 5.77 -59.56 -36.26
C ARG A 312 5.58 -60.76 -35.34
N THR A 313 4.60 -60.73 -34.43
CA THR A 313 4.29 -61.85 -33.53
C THR A 313 3.63 -63.03 -34.26
N ILE A 314 2.98 -62.76 -35.40
CA ILE A 314 2.41 -63.78 -36.28
C ILE A 314 3.49 -64.38 -37.20
N ASN A 315 4.39 -63.54 -37.72
CA ASN A 315 5.54 -63.96 -38.52
C ASN A 315 6.62 -62.87 -38.48
N GLU A 316 7.87 -63.21 -38.15
CA GLU A 316 9.00 -62.27 -38.03
C GLU A 316 9.28 -61.43 -39.29
N LYS A 317 8.80 -61.87 -40.46
CA LYS A 317 8.97 -61.21 -41.77
C LYS A 317 7.84 -60.24 -42.13
N ASN A 318 6.75 -60.23 -41.36
CA ASN A 318 5.71 -59.22 -41.51
C ASN A 318 6.29 -57.85 -41.12
N ARG A 319 5.91 -56.81 -41.86
CA ARG A 319 6.25 -55.42 -41.54
C ARG A 319 5.32 -54.87 -40.47
N ASP A 320 5.84 -53.97 -39.64
CA ASP A 320 5.00 -53.20 -38.71
C ASP A 320 4.02 -52.31 -39.48
N ILE A 321 2.89 -51.97 -38.85
CA ILE A 321 1.91 -51.06 -39.44
C ILE A 321 2.07 -49.69 -38.78
N THR A 322 2.64 -48.71 -39.49
CA THR A 322 2.76 -47.33 -39.01
C THR A 322 1.53 -46.53 -39.42
N LEU A 323 0.85 -45.97 -38.42
CA LEU A 323 -0.33 -45.12 -38.51
C LEU A 323 0.07 -43.67 -38.25
N THR A 324 -0.35 -42.75 -39.12
CA THR A 324 -0.11 -41.31 -39.01
C THR A 324 -1.44 -40.57 -38.98
N TYR A 325 -1.60 -39.66 -38.02
CA TYR A 325 -2.75 -38.77 -37.91
C TYR A 325 -2.34 -37.34 -38.29
N SER A 326 -2.82 -36.82 -39.42
CA SER A 326 -2.50 -35.46 -39.85
C SER A 326 -3.31 -34.40 -39.10
N VAL A 327 -2.70 -33.27 -38.75
CA VAL A 327 -3.43 -32.07 -38.37
C VAL A 327 -4.36 -31.59 -39.50
N PRO A 328 -5.51 -30.97 -39.18
CA PRO A 328 -6.32 -30.26 -40.17
C PRO A 328 -5.58 -28.99 -40.64
N ASN A 329 -5.78 -28.58 -41.89
CA ASN A 329 -5.23 -27.34 -42.43
C ASN A 329 -6.36 -26.34 -42.72
N THR A 330 -6.40 -25.25 -41.95
CA THR A 330 -7.39 -24.18 -42.03
C THR A 330 -7.23 -23.29 -43.26
N LEU A 331 -6.02 -23.11 -43.78
CA LEU A 331 -5.74 -22.31 -44.98
C LEU A 331 -6.21 -23.01 -46.27
N THR A 332 -6.23 -24.34 -46.28
CA THR A 332 -6.66 -25.16 -47.43
C THR A 332 -7.96 -25.92 -47.18
N SER A 333 -8.70 -25.58 -46.12
CA SER A 333 -9.91 -26.29 -45.64
C SER A 333 -9.80 -27.81 -45.69
N THR A 334 -8.61 -28.34 -45.43
CA THR A 334 -8.29 -29.76 -45.60
C THR A 334 -8.47 -30.47 -44.26
N PRO A 335 -9.32 -31.51 -44.19
CA PRO A 335 -9.66 -32.15 -42.93
C PRO A 335 -8.48 -32.95 -42.37
N ALA A 336 -8.52 -33.20 -41.07
CA ALA A 336 -7.61 -34.12 -40.40
C ALA A 336 -7.85 -35.56 -40.92
N ARG A 337 -6.78 -36.34 -41.15
CA ARG A 337 -6.85 -37.66 -41.79
C ARG A 337 -5.98 -38.69 -41.08
N VAL A 338 -6.43 -39.93 -41.06
CA VAL A 338 -5.69 -41.09 -40.54
C VAL A 338 -5.26 -41.99 -41.70
N GLN A 339 -3.96 -42.22 -41.82
CA GLN A 339 -3.35 -43.06 -42.86
C GLN A 339 -2.48 -44.13 -42.23
N PHE A 340 -2.57 -45.38 -42.69
CA PHE A 340 -1.60 -46.42 -42.34
C PHE A 340 -0.77 -46.90 -43.53
N SER A 341 0.46 -47.30 -43.22
CA SER A 341 1.45 -47.83 -44.15
C SER A 341 2.22 -49.01 -43.55
N ASP A 342 2.92 -49.77 -44.39
CA ASP A 342 3.91 -50.77 -43.94
C ASP A 342 5.37 -50.26 -44.05
N GLY A 343 5.56 -48.94 -44.09
CA GLY A 343 6.86 -48.30 -44.36
C GLY A 343 7.27 -48.27 -45.83
N VAL A 344 6.55 -48.92 -46.75
CA VAL A 344 6.77 -48.81 -48.21
C VAL A 344 5.48 -48.52 -48.98
N LEU A 345 4.35 -49.12 -48.57
CA LEU A 345 3.06 -48.93 -49.19
C LEU A 345 2.07 -48.32 -48.20
N SER A 346 1.29 -47.33 -48.63
CA SER A 346 0.13 -46.80 -47.90
C SER A 346 -1.13 -47.55 -48.33
N TYR A 347 -1.97 -47.92 -47.36
CA TYR A 347 -3.11 -48.82 -47.59
C TYR A 347 -4.47 -48.14 -47.37
N ALA A 348 -4.58 -47.31 -46.33
CA ALA A 348 -5.80 -46.59 -45.96
C ALA A 348 -5.59 -45.07 -45.91
N LEU A 349 -6.68 -44.33 -46.01
CA LEU A 349 -6.75 -42.89 -45.79
C LEU A 349 -8.18 -42.54 -45.37
N GLU A 350 -8.47 -42.61 -44.07
CA GLU A 350 -9.77 -42.23 -43.52
C GLU A 350 -9.78 -40.76 -43.15
N THR A 351 -10.89 -40.06 -43.38
CA THR A 351 -11.09 -38.71 -42.86
C THR A 351 -11.63 -38.78 -41.44
N VAL A 352 -11.09 -37.93 -40.57
CA VAL A 352 -11.54 -37.80 -39.18
C VAL A 352 -12.78 -36.90 -39.15
N PRO A 353 -13.91 -37.35 -38.57
CA PRO A 353 -15.13 -36.56 -38.54
C PRO A 353 -15.05 -35.40 -37.56
N ALA A 354 -15.69 -34.28 -37.92
CA ALA A 354 -15.86 -33.15 -37.01
C ALA A 354 -16.88 -33.45 -35.90
N TYR A 355 -16.70 -32.82 -34.74
CA TYR A 355 -17.75 -32.68 -33.74
C TYR A 355 -18.84 -31.73 -34.26
N GLN A 356 -20.10 -32.02 -33.94
CA GLN A 356 -21.26 -31.26 -34.43
C GLN A 356 -22.33 -31.14 -33.33
N VAL A 357 -23.01 -29.99 -33.24
CA VAL A 357 -24.18 -29.81 -32.38
C VAL A 357 -25.45 -29.89 -33.25
N ASN A 358 -26.37 -30.79 -32.91
CA ASN A 358 -27.69 -30.86 -33.54
C ASN A 358 -28.69 -30.12 -32.64
N THR A 359 -29.28 -29.04 -33.14
CA THR A 359 -30.21 -28.19 -32.38
C THR A 359 -31.66 -28.51 -32.73
N THR A 360 -32.48 -28.73 -31.71
CA THR A 360 -33.94 -28.74 -31.82
C THR A 360 -34.46 -27.39 -31.35
N ARG A 361 -35.20 -26.67 -32.20
CA ARG A 361 -35.82 -25.38 -31.85
C ARG A 361 -37.33 -25.54 -31.66
N TYR A 362 -37.87 -24.77 -30.71
CA TYR A 362 -39.29 -24.64 -30.46
C TYR A 362 -39.64 -23.17 -30.65
N ILE A 363 -40.34 -22.84 -31.73
CA ILE A 363 -40.60 -21.44 -32.14
C ILE A 363 -42.07 -21.17 -32.44
N THR A 364 -42.50 -19.91 -32.38
CA THR A 364 -43.83 -19.51 -32.84
C THR A 364 -43.92 -19.37 -34.37
N GLU A 365 -45.13 -19.30 -34.93
CA GLU A 365 -45.36 -18.90 -36.33
C GLU A 365 -44.79 -17.50 -36.66
N SER A 366 -44.59 -16.64 -35.65
CA SER A 366 -43.94 -15.33 -35.74
C SER A 366 -42.41 -15.36 -35.59
N GLY A 367 -41.81 -16.52 -35.28
CA GLY A 367 -40.35 -16.68 -35.13
C GLY A 367 -39.79 -16.48 -33.71
N ASN A 368 -40.63 -16.21 -32.71
CA ASN A 368 -40.19 -16.11 -31.31
C ASN A 368 -39.74 -17.48 -30.81
N VAL A 369 -38.56 -17.58 -30.20
CA VAL A 369 -38.02 -18.84 -29.67
C VAL A 369 -38.59 -19.11 -28.28
N LEU A 370 -39.40 -20.16 -28.14
CA LEU A 370 -39.93 -20.65 -26.88
C LEU A 370 -38.87 -21.43 -26.10
N ALA A 371 -38.13 -22.31 -26.79
CA ALA A 371 -37.11 -23.17 -26.20
C ALA A 371 -36.12 -23.71 -27.24
N THR A 372 -34.99 -24.22 -26.77
CA THR A 372 -33.99 -24.96 -27.57
C THR A 372 -33.56 -26.24 -26.85
N TYR A 373 -33.18 -27.27 -27.61
CA TYR A 373 -32.51 -28.47 -27.09
C TYR A 373 -31.33 -28.83 -28.00
N ASN A 374 -30.12 -28.78 -27.46
CA ASN A 374 -28.87 -29.09 -28.16
C ASN A 374 -28.44 -30.52 -27.84
N LEU A 375 -27.94 -31.25 -28.83
CA LEU A 375 -27.38 -32.59 -28.69
C LEU A 375 -25.98 -32.63 -29.32
N GLN A 376 -24.96 -33.03 -28.56
CA GLN A 376 -23.59 -33.11 -29.04
C GLN A 376 -23.35 -34.44 -29.77
N THR A 377 -22.73 -34.37 -30.95
CA THR A 377 -22.61 -35.50 -31.89
C THR A 377 -21.27 -35.48 -32.63
N ILE A 378 -21.01 -36.53 -33.40
CA ILE A 378 -19.90 -36.62 -34.36
C ILE A 378 -20.49 -36.79 -35.76
N ALA A 379 -19.93 -36.09 -36.75
CA ALA A 379 -20.30 -36.24 -38.15
C ALA A 379 -20.23 -37.72 -38.59
N GLY A 380 -21.38 -38.29 -38.98
CA GLY A 380 -21.53 -39.68 -39.42
C GLY A 380 -22.41 -40.53 -38.50
N GLN A 381 -22.71 -40.06 -37.29
CA GLN A 381 -23.69 -40.67 -36.41
C GLN A 381 -25.10 -40.52 -36.97
N LYS A 382 -25.97 -41.50 -36.70
CA LYS A 382 -27.40 -41.34 -36.95
C LYS A 382 -28.03 -40.64 -35.75
N VAL A 383 -28.61 -39.46 -35.97
CA VAL A 383 -29.18 -38.61 -34.93
C VAL A 383 -30.71 -38.69 -34.92
N THR A 384 -31.29 -38.74 -33.73
CA THR A 384 -32.72 -38.48 -33.48
C THR A 384 -32.80 -37.17 -32.69
N SER A 385 -33.56 -36.20 -33.21
CA SER A 385 -33.80 -34.91 -32.54
C SER A 385 -34.70 -35.06 -31.30
N SER A 386 -34.71 -34.06 -30.42
CA SER A 386 -35.73 -33.96 -29.37
C SER A 386 -37.11 -33.83 -30.01
N ALA A 387 -38.14 -34.49 -29.47
CA ALA A 387 -39.47 -34.50 -30.07
C ALA A 387 -40.31 -33.25 -29.73
N VAL A 388 -41.49 -33.15 -30.35
CA VAL A 388 -42.54 -32.16 -30.03
C VAL A 388 -42.84 -32.20 -28.51
N ARG A 389 -43.10 -31.02 -27.93
CA ARG A 389 -43.47 -30.84 -26.51
C ARG A 389 -44.77 -30.03 -26.44
N THR A 390 -45.51 -30.18 -25.36
CA THR A 390 -46.61 -29.27 -25.03
C THR A 390 -46.01 -28.02 -24.36
N PHE A 391 -46.39 -26.85 -24.84
CA PHE A 391 -46.10 -25.56 -24.20
C PHE A 391 -47.43 -24.92 -23.81
N THR A 392 -47.59 -24.55 -22.54
CA THR A 392 -48.84 -23.94 -22.05
C THR A 392 -49.13 -22.64 -22.80
N GLY A 393 -50.33 -22.49 -23.36
CA GLY A 393 -50.70 -21.35 -24.21
C GLY A 393 -50.29 -21.46 -25.69
N TYR A 394 -49.77 -22.61 -26.14
CA TYR A 394 -49.31 -22.82 -27.51
C TYR A 394 -49.81 -24.14 -28.13
N ASP A 395 -50.36 -24.06 -29.34
CA ASP A 395 -50.78 -25.22 -30.13
C ASP A 395 -49.68 -25.60 -31.14
N TYR A 396 -49.29 -26.88 -31.23
CA TYR A 396 -48.31 -27.34 -32.23
C TYR A 396 -48.89 -27.29 -33.65
N VAL A 397 -48.11 -26.76 -34.61
CA VAL A 397 -48.50 -26.61 -36.02
C VAL A 397 -47.80 -27.63 -36.92
N LYS A 398 -46.46 -27.63 -36.95
CA LYS A 398 -45.66 -28.47 -37.85
C LYS A 398 -44.21 -28.60 -37.38
N THR A 399 -43.49 -29.54 -37.96
CA THR A 399 -42.03 -29.67 -37.82
C THR A 399 -41.38 -29.48 -39.17
N THR A 400 -40.28 -28.73 -39.21
CA THR A 400 -39.39 -28.61 -40.37
C THR A 400 -37.98 -29.03 -39.99
N GLN A 401 -37.19 -29.50 -40.95
CA GLN A 401 -35.79 -29.88 -40.72
C GLN A 401 -34.90 -29.28 -41.82
N THR A 402 -33.79 -28.68 -41.42
CA THR A 402 -32.79 -28.07 -42.31
C THR A 402 -31.43 -28.69 -42.03
N VAL A 403 -30.57 -28.77 -43.05
CA VAL A 403 -29.13 -29.01 -42.84
C VAL A 403 -28.51 -27.71 -42.38
N VAL A 404 -27.67 -27.76 -41.35
CA VAL A 404 -26.97 -26.59 -40.78
C VAL A 404 -25.45 -26.77 -40.65
N GLN A 405 -24.93 -27.97 -40.90
CA GLN A 405 -23.48 -28.21 -40.97
C GLN A 405 -23.19 -29.41 -41.87
N GLY A 406 -22.27 -29.26 -42.82
CA GLY A 406 -21.74 -30.38 -43.61
C GLY A 406 -20.70 -31.21 -42.85
N ALA A 407 -20.31 -32.35 -43.43
CA ALA A 407 -19.06 -33.03 -43.05
C ALA A 407 -17.81 -32.16 -43.33
N TYR A 408 -17.97 -31.15 -44.18
CA TYR A 408 -16.97 -30.16 -44.60
C TYR A 408 -17.68 -28.82 -44.80
N PRO A 409 -17.01 -27.67 -44.60
CA PRO A 409 -17.62 -26.36 -44.86
C PRO A 409 -17.77 -26.11 -46.37
N LYS A 410 -18.78 -25.30 -46.73
CA LYS A 410 -18.95 -24.76 -48.09
C LYS A 410 -17.67 -24.12 -48.62
N GLY A 411 -17.32 -24.43 -49.87
CA GLY A 411 -16.09 -23.99 -50.52
C GLY A 411 -14.85 -24.82 -50.21
N ALA A 412 -14.92 -25.84 -49.34
CA ALA A 412 -13.79 -26.74 -49.11
C ALA A 412 -13.46 -27.57 -50.37
N VAL A 413 -12.16 -27.74 -50.64
CA VAL A 413 -11.65 -28.47 -51.81
C VAL A 413 -10.58 -29.47 -51.35
N TYR A 414 -10.73 -30.75 -51.71
CA TYR A 414 -9.81 -31.80 -51.27
C TYR A 414 -9.56 -32.88 -52.32
N LEU A 415 -8.37 -33.50 -52.26
CA LEU A 415 -8.05 -34.68 -53.05
C LEU A 415 -8.97 -35.84 -52.63
N ALA A 416 -9.76 -36.31 -53.59
CA ALA A 416 -10.72 -37.42 -53.44
C ALA A 416 -10.07 -38.78 -53.75
N GLY A 417 -9.07 -38.78 -54.63
CA GLY A 417 -8.27 -39.96 -54.93
C GLY A 417 -7.33 -39.76 -56.12
N VAL A 418 -6.30 -40.61 -56.19
CA VAL A 418 -5.43 -40.82 -57.35
C VAL A 418 -5.72 -42.20 -57.90
N GLY A 419 -5.47 -42.44 -59.19
CA GLY A 419 -5.39 -43.80 -59.69
C GLY A 419 -4.35 -44.02 -60.77
N SER A 420 -3.98 -45.29 -60.86
CA SER A 420 -2.84 -45.82 -61.57
C SER A 420 -3.22 -47.07 -62.37
N ASP A 421 -2.25 -47.62 -63.11
CA ASP A 421 -2.38 -48.91 -63.78
C ASP A 421 -2.58 -50.08 -62.80
N LYS A 422 -2.85 -51.27 -63.36
CA LYS A 422 -3.21 -52.49 -62.59
C LYS A 422 -2.09 -53.00 -61.67
N ASP A 423 -0.86 -52.56 -61.91
CA ASP A 423 0.33 -52.86 -61.11
C ASP A 423 0.60 -51.79 -60.03
N GLY A 424 -0.16 -50.68 -60.03
CA GLY A 424 0.00 -49.54 -59.12
C GLY A 424 1.18 -48.62 -59.43
N LYS A 425 1.88 -48.83 -60.56
CA LYS A 425 3.20 -48.24 -60.86
C LYS A 425 3.14 -46.92 -61.62
N ASN A 426 2.17 -46.77 -62.53
CA ASN A 426 2.05 -45.58 -63.38
C ASN A 426 0.75 -44.83 -63.03
N ARG A 427 0.85 -43.67 -62.38
CA ARG A 427 -0.28 -42.80 -62.00
C ARG A 427 -0.67 -41.93 -63.19
N TYR A 428 -1.97 -41.87 -63.50
CA TYR A 428 -2.42 -41.16 -64.71
C TYR A 428 -3.65 -40.27 -64.51
N TYR A 429 -4.31 -40.30 -63.34
CA TYR A 429 -5.38 -39.36 -63.03
C TYR A 429 -5.48 -39.07 -61.53
N LYS A 430 -6.04 -37.91 -61.20
CA LYS A 430 -6.55 -37.59 -59.86
C LYS A 430 -7.94 -36.97 -59.91
N ALA A 431 -8.71 -37.14 -58.85
CA ALA A 431 -10.03 -36.55 -58.68
C ALA A 431 -10.03 -35.63 -57.45
N ILE A 432 -10.58 -34.43 -57.58
CA ILE A 432 -10.70 -33.43 -56.53
C ILE A 432 -12.18 -33.20 -56.26
N THR A 433 -12.60 -33.20 -54.99
CA THR A 433 -13.97 -32.85 -54.58
C THR A 433 -14.02 -31.39 -54.15
N GLU A 434 -15.06 -30.69 -54.57
CA GLU A 434 -15.47 -29.34 -54.13
C GLU A 434 -16.79 -29.46 -53.36
N VAL A 435 -16.91 -28.76 -52.24
CA VAL A 435 -18.13 -28.70 -51.41
C VAL A 435 -18.93 -27.47 -51.81
N VAL A 436 -20.03 -27.67 -52.53
CA VAL A 436 -20.83 -26.61 -53.15
C VAL A 436 -21.87 -26.04 -52.17
N GLU A 437 -22.43 -26.88 -51.31
CA GLU A 437 -23.23 -26.54 -50.13
C GLU A 437 -22.94 -27.58 -49.04
N ASP A 438 -23.38 -27.36 -47.79
CA ASP A 438 -23.15 -28.30 -46.66
C ASP A 438 -23.54 -29.77 -46.95
N ASN A 439 -24.53 -29.99 -47.82
CA ASN A 439 -24.99 -31.32 -48.24
C ASN A 439 -24.81 -31.61 -49.74
N GLN A 440 -24.04 -30.79 -50.46
CA GLN A 440 -23.81 -30.92 -51.90
C GLN A 440 -22.34 -30.77 -52.27
N TYR A 441 -21.85 -31.69 -53.08
CA TYR A 441 -20.46 -31.69 -53.56
C TYR A 441 -20.39 -32.07 -55.04
N ALA A 442 -19.34 -31.62 -55.72
CA ALA A 442 -19.02 -31.96 -57.10
C ALA A 442 -17.59 -32.50 -57.18
N GLN A 443 -17.30 -33.38 -58.15
CA GLN A 443 -15.97 -33.95 -58.36
C GLN A 443 -15.43 -33.59 -59.72
N THR A 444 -14.23 -33.03 -59.75
CA THR A 444 -13.50 -32.72 -60.98
C THR A 444 -12.39 -33.75 -61.19
N PHE A 445 -12.40 -34.38 -62.38
CA PHE A 445 -11.42 -35.40 -62.77
C PHE A 445 -10.35 -34.79 -63.66
N TYR A 446 -9.10 -35.02 -63.28
CA TYR A 446 -7.88 -34.50 -63.91
C TYR A 446 -7.01 -35.65 -64.37
N VAL A 447 -6.52 -35.62 -65.62
CA VAL A 447 -5.58 -36.62 -66.16
C VAL A 447 -4.19 -36.00 -66.29
N LEU A 448 -3.15 -36.78 -65.98
CA LEU A 448 -1.76 -36.35 -66.19
C LEU A 448 -1.56 -36.00 -67.67
N ASP A 449 -1.09 -34.79 -67.95
CA ASP A 449 -0.66 -34.43 -69.30
C ASP A 449 0.68 -35.13 -69.59
N PRO A 450 0.78 -36.07 -70.55
CA PRO A 450 2.00 -36.86 -70.76
C PRO A 450 3.20 -36.08 -71.31
N ALA A 451 3.12 -34.74 -71.36
CA ALA A 451 4.26 -33.84 -71.51
C ALA A 451 5.01 -33.59 -70.17
N TYR A 452 4.43 -33.93 -69.03
CA TYR A 452 5.02 -33.82 -67.68
C TYR A 452 5.42 -35.21 -67.15
N ALA A 453 6.47 -35.27 -66.33
CA ALA A 453 6.85 -36.51 -65.63
C ALA A 453 6.04 -36.71 -64.35
N GLU A 454 5.82 -37.97 -63.93
CA GLU A 454 5.09 -38.29 -62.68
C GLU A 454 5.79 -37.75 -61.42
N SER A 455 7.09 -37.47 -61.48
CA SER A 455 7.90 -36.87 -60.41
C SER A 455 7.63 -35.38 -60.19
N ASP A 456 7.13 -34.68 -61.22
CA ASP A 456 7.17 -33.22 -61.30
C ASP A 456 5.82 -32.57 -60.97
N VAL A 457 4.84 -33.39 -60.56
CA VAL A 457 3.44 -32.99 -60.35
C VAL A 457 2.94 -33.42 -58.97
N ASP A 458 2.02 -32.64 -58.41
CA ASP A 458 1.42 -32.96 -57.11
C ASP A 458 0.40 -34.11 -57.22
N TRP A 459 0.74 -35.27 -56.65
CA TRP A 459 -0.17 -36.41 -56.48
C TRP A 459 -0.86 -36.45 -55.11
N THR A 460 -0.48 -35.57 -54.18
CA THR A 460 -0.81 -35.65 -52.75
C THR A 460 -1.86 -34.64 -52.31
N GLY A 461 -1.95 -33.49 -52.99
CA GLY A 461 -2.87 -32.41 -52.71
C GLY A 461 -3.70 -32.00 -53.93
N THR A 462 -4.15 -30.75 -53.90
CA THR A 462 -5.11 -30.16 -54.84
C THR A 462 -4.45 -29.38 -55.98
N ASN A 463 -3.12 -29.27 -56.05
CA ASN A 463 -2.44 -28.50 -57.11
C ASN A 463 -2.56 -29.23 -58.47
N THR A 464 -3.16 -28.60 -59.47
CA THR A 464 -3.45 -29.21 -60.78
C THR A 464 -2.38 -28.92 -61.85
N THR A 465 -1.23 -28.38 -61.47
CA THR A 465 -0.09 -28.16 -62.38
C THR A 465 0.35 -29.49 -63.02
N GLY A 466 0.49 -29.51 -64.35
CA GLY A 466 0.80 -30.74 -65.11
C GLY A 466 -0.40 -31.65 -65.40
N PHE A 467 -1.63 -31.24 -65.05
CA PHE A 467 -2.84 -32.02 -65.31
C PHE A 467 -3.84 -31.32 -66.26
N LEU A 468 -4.55 -32.12 -67.05
CA LEU A 468 -5.65 -31.71 -67.92
C LEU A 468 -7.00 -31.98 -67.25
N PRO A 469 -7.86 -30.96 -66.99
CA PRO A 469 -9.20 -31.17 -66.45
C PRO A 469 -10.12 -31.80 -67.50
N LEU A 470 -10.61 -33.02 -67.28
CA LEU A 470 -11.51 -33.68 -68.22
C LEU A 470 -12.97 -33.31 -68.01
N LEU A 471 -13.48 -33.48 -66.79
CA LEU A 471 -14.91 -33.33 -66.48
C LEU A 471 -15.15 -32.93 -65.03
N LYS A 472 -16.30 -32.30 -64.78
CA LYS A 472 -16.89 -32.04 -63.46
C LYS A 472 -18.24 -32.73 -63.36
N THR A 473 -18.47 -33.48 -62.29
CA THR A 473 -19.76 -34.16 -62.04
C THR A 473 -20.86 -33.16 -61.70
N SER A 474 -22.11 -33.58 -61.88
CA SER A 474 -23.25 -32.90 -61.23
C SER A 474 -23.07 -32.83 -59.70
N THR A 475 -23.81 -31.91 -59.05
CA THR A 475 -23.84 -31.83 -57.59
C THR A 475 -24.57 -33.04 -57.02
N TYR A 476 -23.83 -33.92 -56.36
CA TYR A 476 -24.41 -35.01 -55.58
C TYR A 476 -25.02 -34.41 -54.31
N LYS A 477 -26.34 -34.56 -54.11
CA LYS A 477 -27.02 -34.14 -52.88
C LYS A 477 -27.17 -35.31 -51.92
N TYR A 478 -26.65 -35.18 -50.70
CA TYR A 478 -26.78 -36.18 -49.65
C TYR A 478 -28.24 -36.41 -49.24
N ASN A 479 -28.62 -37.68 -49.04
CA ASN A 479 -29.91 -38.13 -48.52
C ASN A 479 -29.69 -39.32 -47.58
N THR A 480 -30.23 -39.23 -46.37
CA THR A 480 -30.14 -40.24 -45.29
C THR A 480 -31.31 -41.23 -45.28
N ALA A 481 -32.41 -40.94 -45.97
CA ALA A 481 -33.63 -41.74 -45.90
C ALA A 481 -33.50 -43.10 -46.62
N ASP A 482 -32.74 -43.12 -47.72
CA ASP A 482 -32.63 -44.27 -48.62
C ASP A 482 -31.38 -45.10 -48.32
N LYS A 483 -31.56 -46.42 -48.21
CA LYS A 483 -30.50 -47.38 -47.84
C LYS A 483 -29.48 -47.66 -48.97
N SER A 484 -29.48 -46.86 -50.03
CA SER A 484 -28.54 -46.96 -51.15
C SER A 484 -27.18 -46.38 -50.74
N SER A 485 -26.15 -47.23 -50.62
CA SER A 485 -24.82 -46.84 -50.13
C SER A 485 -24.03 -45.88 -51.02
N TYR A 486 -24.52 -45.61 -52.24
CA TYR A 486 -23.88 -44.69 -53.18
C TYR A 486 -24.91 -43.85 -53.94
N ILE A 487 -24.62 -42.56 -54.08
CA ILE A 487 -25.34 -41.64 -54.95
C ILE A 487 -24.55 -41.56 -56.26
N TYR A 488 -25.15 -42.03 -57.35
CA TYR A 488 -24.54 -42.03 -58.69
C TYR A 488 -24.74 -40.70 -59.42
N ASN A 489 -23.78 -40.36 -60.29
CA ASN A 489 -23.77 -39.12 -61.06
C ASN A 489 -24.77 -39.17 -62.22
N THR A 490 -25.70 -38.22 -62.25
CA THR A 490 -26.79 -38.18 -63.25
C THR A 490 -26.52 -37.26 -64.44
N ASN A 491 -25.60 -36.29 -64.32
CA ASN A 491 -25.19 -35.38 -65.39
C ASN A 491 -23.71 -34.95 -65.24
N THR A 492 -23.08 -34.42 -66.28
CA THR A 492 -21.64 -34.07 -66.28
C THR A 492 -21.36 -32.85 -67.14
N GLU A 493 -20.52 -31.94 -66.64
CA GLU A 493 -19.87 -30.89 -67.43
C GLU A 493 -18.52 -31.40 -67.95
N ILE A 494 -18.24 -31.24 -69.25
CA ILE A 494 -16.94 -31.58 -69.84
C ILE A 494 -16.09 -30.31 -69.92
N LEU A 495 -14.90 -30.32 -69.30
CA LEU A 495 -14.09 -29.12 -69.06
C LEU A 495 -13.02 -28.85 -70.11
N SER A 496 -12.48 -29.90 -70.74
CA SER A 496 -11.55 -29.77 -71.86
C SER A 496 -12.26 -29.99 -73.20
N PRO A 497 -11.89 -29.25 -74.27
CA PRO A 497 -12.40 -29.53 -75.61
C PRO A 497 -11.96 -30.93 -76.06
N PHE A 498 -12.78 -31.56 -76.89
CA PHE A 498 -12.52 -32.90 -77.43
C PHE A 498 -13.10 -33.07 -78.84
N THR A 499 -12.61 -34.08 -79.55
CA THR A 499 -13.23 -34.60 -80.78
C THR A 499 -13.73 -36.03 -80.55
N GLU A 500 -14.83 -36.43 -81.16
CA GLU A 500 -15.32 -37.82 -81.06
C GLU A 500 -14.71 -38.72 -82.14
N GLU A 501 -14.16 -39.86 -81.74
CA GLU A 501 -13.58 -40.89 -82.63
C GLU A 501 -13.89 -42.27 -82.03
N ASP A 502 -14.51 -43.18 -82.79
CA ASP A 502 -14.94 -44.52 -82.32
C ASP A 502 -15.75 -44.53 -81.01
N GLY A 503 -16.50 -43.46 -80.75
CA GLY A 503 -17.26 -43.24 -79.51
C GLY A 503 -16.37 -42.97 -78.28
N TYR A 504 -15.10 -42.60 -78.47
CA TYR A 504 -14.25 -41.98 -77.46
C TYR A 504 -14.26 -40.46 -77.62
N MET A 505 -14.32 -39.75 -76.50
CA MET A 505 -13.99 -38.33 -76.41
C MET A 505 -12.46 -38.21 -76.39
N VAL A 506 -11.86 -37.67 -77.45
CA VAL A 506 -10.39 -37.49 -77.60
C VAL A 506 -10.02 -36.08 -77.20
N PHE A 507 -9.35 -35.92 -76.06
CA PHE A 507 -9.06 -34.60 -75.46
C PHE A 507 -7.71 -34.01 -75.88
N LYS A 508 -6.70 -34.86 -76.06
CA LYS A 508 -5.35 -34.42 -76.44
C LYS A 508 -4.62 -35.54 -77.17
N VAL A 509 -3.88 -35.21 -78.22
CA VAL A 509 -3.00 -36.12 -78.98
C VAL A 509 -1.57 -35.61 -78.87
N GLY A 510 -0.63 -36.51 -78.56
CA GLY A 510 0.79 -36.22 -78.46
C GLY A 510 1.53 -36.28 -79.80
N PRO A 511 2.74 -35.71 -79.88
CA PRO A 511 3.63 -35.89 -81.02
C PRO A 511 4.07 -37.35 -81.16
N GLU A 512 4.55 -37.70 -82.35
CA GLU A 512 5.14 -39.01 -82.63
C GLU A 512 6.61 -39.05 -82.19
N ASN A 513 7.00 -40.10 -81.46
CA ASN A 513 8.34 -40.30 -80.94
C ASN A 513 9.31 -40.90 -81.98
N SER A 514 10.58 -41.02 -81.62
CA SER A 514 11.63 -41.59 -82.49
C SER A 514 11.45 -43.07 -82.88
N GLN A 515 10.51 -43.78 -82.26
CA GLN A 515 10.12 -45.15 -82.61
C GLN A 515 8.79 -45.20 -83.40
N GLY A 516 8.25 -44.05 -83.79
CA GLY A 516 7.03 -43.91 -84.56
C GLY A 516 5.76 -44.18 -83.75
N SER A 517 5.77 -43.94 -82.44
CA SER A 517 4.61 -44.09 -81.58
C SER A 517 4.17 -42.73 -81.00
N LYS A 518 2.87 -42.52 -80.91
CA LYS A 518 2.22 -41.33 -80.36
C LYS A 518 1.17 -41.75 -79.34
N TRP A 519 0.78 -40.85 -78.44
CA TRP A 519 -0.27 -41.09 -77.44
C TRP A 519 -1.51 -40.25 -77.70
N ARG A 520 -2.65 -40.65 -77.13
CA ARG A 520 -3.82 -39.78 -76.96
C ARG A 520 -4.51 -40.00 -75.62
N ILE A 521 -5.04 -38.93 -75.03
CA ILE A 521 -5.91 -39.00 -73.85
C ILE A 521 -7.36 -39.09 -74.32
N VAL A 522 -8.05 -40.14 -73.85
CA VAL A 522 -9.45 -40.43 -74.19
C VAL A 522 -10.29 -40.75 -72.97
N ALA A 523 -11.59 -40.47 -73.05
CA ALA A 523 -12.59 -41.06 -72.17
C ALA A 523 -13.85 -41.52 -72.91
N LYS A 524 -14.58 -42.48 -72.35
CA LYS A 524 -15.76 -43.09 -72.96
C LYS A 524 -16.77 -43.51 -71.88
N TRP A 525 -18.03 -43.12 -72.04
CA TRP A 525 -19.09 -43.49 -71.11
C TRP A 525 -19.26 -45.02 -71.08
N SER A 526 -19.34 -45.58 -69.87
CA SER A 526 -19.43 -47.02 -69.61
C SER A 526 -20.48 -47.36 -68.54
N GLY A 527 -21.35 -46.41 -68.21
CA GLY A 527 -22.53 -46.64 -67.39
C GLY A 527 -23.62 -47.38 -68.17
N THR A 528 -24.48 -48.07 -67.44
CA THR A 528 -25.66 -48.78 -67.96
C THR A 528 -26.91 -47.95 -67.73
N ASP A 529 -27.82 -47.91 -68.69
CA ASP A 529 -29.15 -47.29 -68.52
C ASP A 529 -30.15 -48.16 -67.72
N ILE A 530 -29.63 -49.06 -66.86
CA ILE A 530 -30.41 -49.82 -65.89
C ILE A 530 -30.88 -48.86 -64.80
N THR A 531 -32.19 -48.82 -64.56
CA THR A 531 -32.83 -47.90 -63.61
C THR A 531 -33.15 -48.50 -62.24
N ASP A 532 -33.00 -49.82 -62.05
CA ASP A 532 -33.23 -50.51 -60.77
C ASP A 532 -31.99 -50.47 -59.85
N PRO A 533 -32.04 -49.77 -58.69
CA PRO A 533 -30.92 -49.70 -57.75
C PRO A 533 -30.57 -51.04 -57.08
N ASN A 534 -31.45 -52.03 -57.13
CA ASN A 534 -31.21 -53.37 -56.55
C ASN A 534 -30.39 -54.27 -57.48
N HIS A 535 -30.21 -53.87 -58.75
CA HIS A 535 -29.43 -54.64 -59.71
C HIS A 535 -27.92 -54.49 -59.45
N LYS A 536 -27.19 -55.61 -59.36
CA LYS A 536 -25.75 -55.63 -59.04
C LYS A 536 -24.87 -54.77 -59.97
N ASP A 537 -25.31 -54.57 -61.21
CA ASP A 537 -24.61 -53.80 -62.25
C ASP A 537 -25.16 -52.36 -62.39
N TYR A 538 -26.02 -51.90 -61.47
CA TYR A 538 -26.59 -50.54 -61.49
C TYR A 538 -25.51 -49.47 -61.35
N THR A 539 -25.47 -48.55 -62.32
CA THR A 539 -24.57 -47.38 -62.33
C THR A 539 -25.32 -46.05 -62.31
N GLY A 540 -26.62 -46.01 -62.02
CA GLY A 540 -27.40 -44.76 -62.08
C GLY A 540 -27.50 -44.13 -63.48
N GLY A 541 -27.50 -44.94 -64.54
CA GLY A 541 -27.53 -44.48 -65.93
C GLY A 541 -26.15 -44.34 -66.58
N LYS A 542 -26.15 -43.96 -67.86
CA LYS A 542 -24.98 -43.65 -68.70
C LYS A 542 -23.86 -42.85 -67.99
N TYR A 543 -24.20 -41.86 -67.17
CA TYR A 543 -23.25 -40.89 -66.60
C TYR A 543 -22.59 -41.30 -65.28
N GLY A 544 -23.04 -42.38 -64.63
CA GLY A 544 -22.47 -42.84 -63.37
C GLY A 544 -21.27 -43.80 -63.51
N ARG A 545 -20.80 -44.06 -64.74
CA ARG A 545 -19.52 -44.77 -64.98
C ARG A 545 -18.84 -44.33 -66.28
N ILE A 546 -17.54 -44.14 -66.24
CA ILE A 546 -16.72 -43.72 -67.38
C ILE A 546 -15.40 -44.50 -67.43
N TYR A 547 -14.95 -44.87 -68.62
CA TYR A 547 -13.60 -45.36 -68.89
C TYR A 547 -12.69 -44.18 -69.26
N ILE A 548 -11.52 -44.06 -68.64
CA ILE A 548 -10.52 -43.02 -68.97
C ILE A 548 -9.18 -43.70 -69.25
N SER A 549 -8.50 -43.30 -70.33
CA SER A 549 -7.29 -43.98 -70.79
C SER A 549 -6.33 -43.06 -71.57
N LYS A 550 -5.02 -43.33 -71.44
CA LYS A 550 -3.99 -42.95 -72.40
C LYS A 550 -3.84 -44.11 -73.39
N GLN A 551 -4.33 -43.95 -74.62
CA GLN A 551 -4.12 -44.90 -75.72
C GLN A 551 -2.80 -44.62 -76.44
N VAL A 552 -2.22 -45.64 -77.06
CA VAL A 552 -0.92 -45.58 -77.73
C VAL A 552 -1.03 -46.10 -79.17
N TRP A 553 -0.49 -45.35 -80.12
CA TRP A 553 -0.42 -45.72 -81.53
C TRP A 553 0.73 -46.70 -81.77
N THR A 554 0.43 -48.00 -81.82
CA THR A 554 1.44 -49.06 -81.95
C THR A 554 0.84 -50.34 -82.54
N THR A 555 1.70 -51.32 -82.84
CA THR A 555 1.34 -52.69 -83.22
C THR A 555 1.19 -53.59 -81.99
N ALA A 556 0.58 -54.77 -82.16
CA ALA A 556 0.61 -55.83 -81.15
C ALA A 556 0.75 -57.19 -81.84
N LYS A 557 1.98 -57.50 -82.28
CA LYS A 557 2.23 -58.65 -83.17
C LYS A 557 1.89 -59.99 -82.52
N GLU A 558 2.05 -60.11 -81.21
CA GLU A 558 1.69 -61.30 -80.43
C GLU A 558 0.20 -61.66 -80.44
N ILE A 559 -0.68 -60.73 -80.85
CA ILE A 559 -2.13 -60.95 -80.97
C ILE A 559 -2.63 -60.67 -82.40
N GLY A 560 -1.73 -60.71 -83.39
CA GLY A 560 -2.06 -60.57 -84.81
C GLY A 560 -2.25 -59.13 -85.31
N ILE A 561 -2.03 -58.11 -84.47
CA ILE A 561 -2.12 -56.71 -84.90
C ILE A 561 -0.79 -56.30 -85.55
N THR A 562 -0.73 -56.44 -86.87
CA THR A 562 0.45 -56.15 -87.70
C THR A 562 0.54 -54.70 -88.18
N GLU A 563 -0.58 -53.97 -88.24
CA GLU A 563 -0.65 -52.55 -88.56
C GLU A 563 -0.76 -51.70 -87.29
N LYS A 564 -0.24 -50.46 -87.32
CA LYS A 564 -0.34 -49.55 -86.17
C LYS A 564 -1.77 -49.06 -86.02
N GLN A 565 -2.32 -49.18 -84.81
CA GLN A 565 -3.62 -48.62 -84.44
C GLN A 565 -3.59 -48.09 -83.00
N TRP A 566 -4.68 -47.49 -82.53
CA TRP A 566 -4.80 -47.00 -81.15
C TRP A 566 -5.08 -48.17 -80.18
N ILE A 567 -4.08 -48.51 -79.36
CA ILE A 567 -4.14 -49.61 -78.39
C ILE A 567 -4.39 -49.07 -76.98
N ASP A 568 -5.23 -49.78 -76.21
CA ASP A 568 -5.61 -49.45 -74.84
C ASP A 568 -4.96 -50.40 -73.79
N ALA A 569 -5.20 -50.11 -72.50
CA ALA A 569 -4.73 -50.93 -71.37
C ALA A 569 -5.60 -52.18 -71.08
N GLY A 570 -6.59 -52.46 -71.92
CA GLY A 570 -7.42 -53.67 -71.90
C GLY A 570 -6.76 -54.83 -72.65
N LEU A 571 -6.12 -54.53 -73.78
CA LEU A 571 -5.52 -55.53 -74.70
C LEU A 571 -4.33 -56.33 -74.13
N LYS A 572 -3.69 -55.86 -73.05
CA LYS A 572 -2.56 -56.48 -72.30
C LYS A 572 -1.26 -56.79 -73.06
N LYS A 573 -1.31 -57.03 -74.38
CA LYS A 573 -0.15 -57.31 -75.24
C LYS A 573 -0.03 -56.21 -76.29
N PHE A 574 1.14 -55.60 -76.39
CA PHE A 574 1.44 -54.52 -77.35
C PHE A 574 2.95 -54.42 -77.55
N ASP A 575 3.35 -53.93 -78.72
CA ASP A 575 4.74 -53.63 -79.02
C ASP A 575 5.10 -52.31 -78.31
N ASN A 576 5.92 -52.39 -77.25
CA ASN A 576 6.27 -51.24 -76.42
C ASN A 576 7.32 -50.34 -77.10
N ASN A 577 6.84 -49.47 -78.00
CA ASN A 577 7.63 -48.46 -78.70
C ASN A 577 7.80 -47.17 -77.85
N GLY A 578 8.28 -47.34 -76.61
CA GLY A 578 8.64 -46.24 -75.70
C GLY A 578 7.45 -45.51 -75.04
N ILE A 579 6.22 -45.98 -75.22
CA ILE A 579 5.01 -45.43 -74.59
C ILE A 579 4.11 -46.58 -74.15
N ILE A 580 3.68 -46.55 -72.88
CA ILE A 580 2.81 -47.56 -72.27
C ILE A 580 1.36 -47.05 -72.22
N PRO A 581 0.35 -47.81 -72.71
CA PRO A 581 -1.05 -47.46 -72.55
C PRO A 581 -1.53 -47.74 -71.13
N VAL A 582 -2.33 -46.83 -70.57
CA VAL A 582 -2.90 -46.94 -69.21
C VAL A 582 -4.39 -46.57 -69.24
N GLY A 583 -5.20 -47.10 -68.33
CA GLY A 583 -6.63 -46.78 -68.26
C GLY A 583 -7.48 -47.76 -67.43
N THR A 584 -8.61 -47.27 -66.91
CA THR A 584 -9.53 -48.04 -66.07
C THR A 584 -10.97 -47.52 -66.14
N ASN A 585 -11.91 -48.26 -65.54
CA ASN A 585 -13.32 -47.89 -65.43
C ASN A 585 -13.63 -47.28 -64.06
N HIS A 586 -13.98 -46.01 -64.04
CA HIS A 586 -14.27 -45.19 -62.87
C HIS A 586 -15.79 -45.17 -62.64
N SER A 587 -16.25 -45.42 -61.41
CA SER A 587 -17.65 -45.18 -61.05
C SER A 587 -17.79 -43.74 -60.59
N LEU A 588 -18.58 -42.93 -61.30
CA LEU A 588 -18.89 -41.56 -60.91
C LEU A 588 -20.04 -41.62 -59.90
N ARG A 589 -19.67 -41.79 -58.63
CA ARG A 589 -20.55 -41.89 -57.48
C ARG A 589 -19.78 -41.44 -56.23
N ASN A 590 -20.48 -41.03 -55.20
CA ASN A 590 -19.89 -40.91 -53.86
C ASN A 590 -20.70 -41.68 -52.82
N ALA A 591 -20.04 -42.04 -51.73
CA ALA A 591 -20.69 -42.50 -50.52
C ALA A 591 -21.47 -41.34 -49.88
N ALA A 592 -22.52 -41.68 -49.15
CA ALA A 592 -23.41 -40.72 -48.54
C ALA A 592 -22.81 -40.26 -47.18
N VAL A 593 -22.25 -39.03 -47.11
CA VAL A 593 -21.58 -38.47 -45.91
C VAL A 593 -22.45 -37.49 -45.13
N ALA A 594 -22.38 -37.55 -43.80
CA ALA A 594 -23.35 -36.96 -42.89
C ALA A 594 -23.32 -35.44 -42.72
N THR A 595 -24.44 -34.93 -42.20
CA THR A 595 -24.74 -33.52 -41.98
C THR A 595 -25.44 -33.34 -40.64
N ALA A 596 -25.12 -32.28 -39.89
CA ALA A 596 -25.93 -31.89 -38.75
C ALA A 596 -27.24 -31.26 -39.24
N TYR A 597 -28.32 -31.52 -38.49
CA TYR A 597 -29.64 -30.99 -38.77
C TYR A 597 -30.11 -30.07 -37.65
N GLU A 598 -30.72 -28.95 -38.04
CA GLU A 598 -31.61 -28.22 -37.15
C GLU A 598 -33.04 -28.76 -37.34
N THR A 599 -33.73 -29.03 -36.23
CA THR A 599 -35.11 -29.54 -36.23
C THR A 599 -36.01 -28.53 -35.54
N THR A 600 -36.90 -27.90 -36.29
CA THR A 600 -37.65 -26.74 -35.83
C THR A 600 -39.13 -27.09 -35.74
N HIS A 601 -39.63 -27.20 -34.51
CA HIS A 601 -41.03 -27.37 -34.19
C HIS A 601 -41.69 -25.98 -34.08
N ILE A 602 -42.75 -25.77 -34.86
CA ILE A 602 -43.44 -24.50 -35.00
C ILE A 602 -44.80 -24.58 -34.29
N TYR A 603 -45.09 -23.57 -33.48
CA TYR A 603 -46.27 -23.45 -32.62
C TYR A 603 -47.05 -22.18 -32.91
N LYS A 604 -48.35 -22.18 -32.60
CA LYS A 604 -49.26 -21.05 -32.70
C LYS A 604 -49.69 -20.61 -31.30
N GLU A 605 -49.77 -19.31 -31.07
CA GLU A 605 -50.34 -18.77 -29.82
C GLU A 605 -51.83 -19.12 -29.71
N ASN A 606 -52.20 -19.75 -28.60
CA ASN A 606 -53.57 -20.16 -28.32
C ASN A 606 -54.28 -19.06 -27.52
N SER A 607 -55.18 -18.32 -28.18
CA SER A 607 -55.87 -17.14 -27.63
C SER A 607 -56.86 -17.44 -26.48
N LYS A 608 -56.96 -18.69 -26.02
CA LYS A 608 -57.60 -19.05 -24.74
C LYS A 608 -56.71 -18.78 -23.52
N TYR A 609 -55.45 -18.43 -23.76
CA TYR A 609 -54.46 -18.15 -22.73
C TYR A 609 -53.92 -16.72 -22.87
N GLY A 610 -53.41 -16.23 -21.75
CA GLY A 610 -52.61 -15.00 -21.68
C GLY A 610 -51.79 -14.99 -20.41
N ASP A 611 -50.94 -13.99 -20.29
CA ASP A 611 -49.93 -13.87 -19.23
C ASP A 611 -49.85 -12.43 -18.74
N VAL A 612 -49.28 -12.25 -17.54
CA VAL A 612 -49.03 -10.94 -16.94
C VAL A 612 -47.54 -10.85 -16.64
N ILE A 613 -46.91 -9.81 -17.18
CA ILE A 613 -45.51 -9.48 -16.90
C ILE A 613 -45.41 -8.09 -16.27
N VAL A 614 -44.39 -7.91 -15.44
CA VAL A 614 -44.13 -6.65 -14.74
C VAL A 614 -42.77 -6.11 -15.15
N GLU A 615 -42.76 -4.86 -15.64
CA GLU A 615 -41.56 -4.11 -16.04
C GLU A 615 -41.27 -2.97 -15.06
N TYR A 616 -39.97 -2.71 -14.85
CA TYR A 616 -39.48 -1.73 -13.88
C TYR A 616 -38.68 -0.64 -14.58
N TYR A 617 -39.17 0.59 -14.54
CA TYR A 617 -38.58 1.75 -15.23
C TYR A 617 -38.11 2.81 -14.25
N ASP A 618 -37.07 3.57 -14.61
CA ASP A 618 -36.69 4.78 -13.90
C ASP A 618 -37.49 6.00 -14.38
N THR A 619 -37.25 7.15 -13.73
CA THR A 619 -37.86 8.44 -14.10
C THR A 619 -37.41 8.99 -15.45
N GLU A 620 -36.37 8.43 -16.08
CA GLU A 620 -35.93 8.76 -17.43
C GLU A 620 -36.60 7.85 -18.49
N GLY A 621 -37.34 6.82 -18.06
CA GLY A 621 -38.02 5.85 -18.91
C GLY A 621 -37.14 4.67 -19.32
N LYS A 622 -35.95 4.52 -18.73
CA LYS A 622 -35.04 3.39 -18.95
C LYS A 622 -35.43 2.21 -18.04
N GLN A 623 -35.33 0.99 -18.55
CA GLN A 623 -35.59 -0.21 -17.76
C GLN A 623 -34.47 -0.45 -16.73
N ILE A 624 -34.83 -0.66 -15.47
CA ILE A 624 -33.91 -0.81 -14.32
C ILE A 624 -33.53 -2.27 -14.14
N VAL A 625 -34.54 -3.14 -14.11
CA VAL A 625 -34.40 -4.60 -14.12
C VAL A 625 -35.41 -5.20 -15.09
N ASN A 626 -35.12 -6.42 -15.49
CA ASN A 626 -35.86 -7.16 -16.51
C ASN A 626 -37.31 -7.43 -16.13
N SER A 627 -38.12 -7.78 -17.13
CA SER A 627 -39.49 -8.21 -16.89
C SER A 627 -39.54 -9.49 -16.06
N VAL A 628 -40.38 -9.48 -15.03
CA VAL A 628 -40.74 -10.69 -14.26
C VAL A 628 -42.12 -11.17 -14.70
N VAL A 629 -42.32 -12.49 -14.65
CA VAL A 629 -43.62 -13.10 -14.93
C VAL A 629 -44.40 -13.14 -13.62
N ASP A 630 -45.47 -12.35 -13.55
CA ASP A 630 -46.37 -12.32 -12.41
C ASP A 630 -47.35 -13.50 -12.49
N THR A 631 -48.07 -13.58 -13.60
CA THR A 631 -48.99 -14.67 -13.91
C THR A 631 -48.53 -15.32 -15.22
N PRO A 632 -48.00 -16.56 -15.21
CA PRO A 632 -47.61 -17.27 -16.43
C PRO A 632 -48.85 -17.58 -17.29
N LYS A 633 -48.65 -18.06 -18.53
CA LYS A 633 -49.73 -18.32 -19.51
C LYS A 633 -50.82 -19.20 -18.90
N SER A 634 -51.93 -18.55 -18.55
CA SER A 634 -53.06 -19.09 -17.80
C SER A 634 -54.36 -18.86 -18.57
N GLU A 635 -55.43 -19.60 -18.21
CA GLU A 635 -56.73 -19.44 -18.87
C GLU A 635 -57.30 -18.03 -18.66
N LEU A 636 -58.01 -17.51 -19.67
CA LEU A 636 -58.61 -16.18 -19.59
C LEU A 636 -59.57 -16.08 -18.40
N GLY A 637 -59.51 -14.98 -17.66
CA GLY A 637 -60.27 -14.78 -16.42
C GLY A 637 -59.52 -15.12 -15.14
N THR A 638 -58.35 -15.75 -15.21
CA THR A 638 -57.43 -15.93 -14.06
C THR A 638 -57.12 -14.58 -13.42
N GLN A 639 -57.24 -14.43 -12.10
CA GLN A 639 -56.99 -13.16 -11.40
C GLN A 639 -55.49 -12.90 -11.16
N TYR A 640 -55.08 -11.64 -11.18
CA TYR A 640 -53.70 -11.21 -10.90
C TYR A 640 -53.66 -9.94 -10.03
N ASN A 641 -52.55 -9.72 -9.31
CA ASN A 641 -52.34 -8.58 -8.42
C ASN A 641 -50.85 -8.19 -8.28
N THR A 642 -50.30 -7.55 -9.31
CA THR A 642 -48.89 -7.14 -9.35
C THR A 642 -48.51 -6.18 -8.21
N ASP A 643 -49.49 -5.46 -7.64
CA ASP A 643 -49.30 -4.53 -6.51
C ASP A 643 -49.00 -5.23 -5.18
N ALA A 644 -49.37 -6.51 -5.03
CA ALA A 644 -49.02 -7.34 -3.89
C ALA A 644 -47.77 -8.17 -4.16
N ASP A 645 -47.68 -8.77 -5.35
CA ASP A 645 -46.72 -9.84 -5.61
C ASP A 645 -45.40 -9.32 -6.23
N HIS A 646 -45.46 -8.23 -7.02
CA HIS A 646 -44.36 -7.80 -7.89
C HIS A 646 -44.05 -6.28 -7.87
N ARG A 647 -44.53 -5.54 -6.87
CA ARG A 647 -44.21 -4.11 -6.68
C ARG A 647 -43.42 -3.82 -5.39
N PRO A 648 -42.11 -4.14 -5.33
CA PRO A 648 -41.28 -3.86 -4.16
C PRO A 648 -41.11 -2.35 -3.94
N ASP A 649 -41.14 -1.89 -2.69
CA ASP A 649 -40.92 -0.47 -2.33
C ASP A 649 -39.50 0.04 -2.66
N ARG A 650 -38.53 -0.88 -2.71
CA ARG A 650 -37.12 -0.65 -3.00
C ARG A 650 -36.62 -1.70 -3.99
N LEU A 651 -36.03 -1.24 -5.08
CA LEU A 651 -35.43 -2.03 -6.14
C LEU A 651 -33.90 -1.80 -6.16
N VAL A 652 -33.15 -2.77 -6.68
CA VAL A 652 -31.69 -2.66 -6.88
C VAL A 652 -31.38 -3.13 -8.30
N ALA A 653 -30.66 -2.30 -9.05
CA ALA A 653 -30.20 -2.62 -10.40
C ALA A 653 -28.96 -3.52 -10.39
N ALA A 654 -28.57 -4.07 -11.55
CA ALA A 654 -27.44 -4.99 -11.68
C ALA A 654 -26.08 -4.36 -11.30
N ASP A 655 -25.94 -3.05 -11.43
CA ASP A 655 -24.78 -2.25 -11.00
C ASP A 655 -24.75 -1.96 -9.48
N GLY A 656 -25.78 -2.38 -8.74
CA GLY A 656 -25.97 -2.09 -7.32
C GLY A 656 -26.69 -0.75 -7.03
N THR A 657 -27.06 0.03 -8.06
CA THR A 657 -27.78 1.30 -7.87
C THR A 657 -29.16 1.05 -7.26
N VAL A 658 -29.49 1.82 -6.22
CA VAL A 658 -30.73 1.67 -5.44
C VAL A 658 -31.80 2.61 -5.97
N TYR A 659 -33.03 2.09 -6.06
CA TYR A 659 -34.20 2.79 -6.56
C TYR A 659 -35.39 2.58 -5.62
N PHE A 660 -36.30 3.55 -5.52
CA PHE A 660 -37.51 3.47 -4.71
C PHE A 660 -38.78 3.65 -5.53
N TYR A 661 -39.83 2.90 -5.20
CA TYR A 661 -41.11 2.98 -5.91
C TYR A 661 -41.72 4.38 -5.79
N LYS A 662 -42.14 4.93 -6.95
CA LYS A 662 -42.72 6.26 -7.12
C LYS A 662 -44.18 6.19 -7.57
N GLU A 663 -44.46 5.59 -8.73
CA GLU A 663 -45.80 5.55 -9.32
C GLU A 663 -45.99 4.41 -10.35
N VAL A 664 -47.24 4.11 -10.71
CA VAL A 664 -47.56 3.26 -11.86
C VAL A 664 -47.35 4.08 -13.14
N LYS A 665 -46.68 3.52 -14.15
CA LYS A 665 -46.39 4.23 -15.40
C LYS A 665 -47.68 4.51 -16.17
N SER A 666 -47.78 5.66 -16.84
CA SER A 666 -49.02 6.10 -17.50
C SER A 666 -49.43 5.27 -18.73
N ASP A 667 -48.52 4.50 -19.34
CA ASP A 667 -48.78 3.51 -20.39
C ASP A 667 -48.92 2.07 -19.86
N SER A 668 -49.02 1.87 -18.55
CA SER A 668 -49.18 0.56 -17.92
C SER A 668 -50.57 -0.03 -18.15
N ALA A 669 -50.66 -1.37 -18.22
CA ALA A 669 -51.89 -2.06 -17.88
C ALA A 669 -52.28 -1.83 -16.40
N LYS A 670 -53.51 -2.22 -16.02
CA LYS A 670 -53.94 -2.16 -14.61
C LYS A 670 -53.09 -3.10 -13.76
N THR A 671 -52.79 -2.71 -12.53
CA THR A 671 -52.03 -3.53 -11.56
C THR A 671 -52.85 -4.68 -10.95
N THR A 672 -54.16 -4.63 -11.10
CA THR A 672 -55.10 -5.67 -10.67
C THR A 672 -56.13 -5.92 -11.77
N GLY A 673 -56.49 -7.19 -11.96
CA GLY A 673 -57.47 -7.56 -12.97
C GLY A 673 -57.58 -9.07 -13.20
N THR A 674 -57.92 -9.42 -14.44
CA THR A 674 -57.98 -10.78 -14.93
C THR A 674 -57.20 -10.91 -16.23
N VAL A 675 -56.53 -12.05 -16.42
CA VAL A 675 -55.83 -12.43 -17.65
C VAL A 675 -56.75 -12.29 -18.86
N VAL A 676 -56.26 -11.60 -19.89
CA VAL A 676 -56.85 -11.45 -21.23
C VAL A 676 -55.92 -12.07 -22.27
N ALA A 677 -56.40 -12.30 -23.50
CA ALA A 677 -55.60 -12.99 -24.52
C ALA A 677 -54.31 -12.21 -24.89
N GLY A 678 -53.18 -12.90 -24.88
CA GLY A 678 -51.84 -12.32 -25.09
C GLY A 678 -51.18 -11.85 -23.78
N THR A 679 -50.07 -11.12 -23.92
CA THR A 679 -49.28 -10.60 -22.78
C THR A 679 -49.87 -9.28 -22.26
N THR A 680 -50.13 -9.22 -20.96
CA THR A 680 -50.54 -8.03 -20.23
C THR A 680 -49.34 -7.43 -19.50
N THR A 681 -48.86 -6.28 -19.94
CA THR A 681 -47.67 -5.64 -19.37
C THR A 681 -48.04 -4.56 -18.35
N VAL A 682 -47.74 -4.81 -17.08
CA VAL A 682 -47.80 -3.79 -16.02
C VAL A 682 -46.43 -3.14 -15.87
N LYS A 683 -46.39 -1.83 -15.66
CA LYS A 683 -45.17 -1.01 -15.67
C LYS A 683 -45.12 -0.11 -14.45
N TYR A 684 -44.06 -0.24 -13.66
CA TYR A 684 -43.83 0.59 -12.47
C TYR A 684 -42.66 1.55 -12.67
N VAL A 685 -42.79 2.77 -12.16
CA VAL A 685 -41.76 3.81 -12.18
C VAL A 685 -41.13 3.95 -10.80
N TYR A 686 -39.80 4.02 -10.79
CA TYR A 686 -38.97 4.19 -9.61
C TYR A 686 -38.06 5.41 -9.77
N GLU A 687 -37.68 6.02 -8.66
CA GLU A 687 -36.71 7.12 -8.60
C GLU A 687 -35.40 6.66 -7.93
N LYS A 688 -34.27 7.18 -8.42
CA LYS A 688 -32.93 6.88 -7.91
C LYS A 688 -32.81 7.33 -6.46
N ALA A 689 -32.19 6.52 -5.60
CA ALA A 689 -31.91 6.88 -4.22
C ALA A 689 -31.01 8.13 -4.14
N GLY A 690 -31.11 8.88 -3.04
CA GLY A 690 -30.21 9.99 -2.73
C GLY A 690 -29.25 9.66 -1.58
N ASN A 691 -28.22 10.48 -1.40
CA ASN A 691 -27.26 10.35 -0.29
C ASN A 691 -26.96 11.72 0.33
N VAL A 692 -26.58 11.73 1.61
CA VAL A 692 -26.07 12.90 2.33
C VAL A 692 -24.72 12.53 2.96
N ASN A 693 -23.67 13.29 2.65
CA ASN A 693 -22.33 13.08 3.17
C ASN A 693 -21.84 14.31 3.94
N VAL A 694 -21.28 14.08 5.13
CA VAL A 694 -20.74 15.13 6.01
C VAL A 694 -19.22 15.09 6.05
N ASN A 695 -18.60 16.22 5.71
CA ASN A 695 -17.16 16.43 5.73
C ASN A 695 -16.74 17.29 6.93
N PHE A 696 -15.48 17.16 7.35
CA PHE A 696 -14.93 17.80 8.53
C PHE A 696 -13.55 18.39 8.22
N VAL A 697 -13.46 19.72 8.14
CA VAL A 697 -12.25 20.43 7.69
C VAL A 697 -11.80 21.51 8.65
N ASP A 698 -10.51 21.86 8.62
CA ASP A 698 -10.02 23.05 9.31
C ASP A 698 -10.35 24.36 8.56
N ILE A 699 -10.04 25.52 9.16
CA ILE A 699 -10.22 26.84 8.54
C ILE A 699 -9.46 27.05 7.22
N ASN A 700 -8.53 26.16 6.86
CA ASN A 700 -7.78 26.18 5.60
C ASN A 700 -8.29 25.11 4.61
N GLY A 701 -9.25 24.26 5.02
CA GLY A 701 -9.83 23.16 4.26
C GLY A 701 -9.08 21.83 4.36
N LYS A 702 -8.09 21.69 5.25
CA LYS A 702 -7.48 20.38 5.53
C LYS A 702 -8.53 19.47 6.16
N VAL A 703 -8.73 18.27 5.62
CA VAL A 703 -9.61 17.25 6.22
C VAL A 703 -9.04 16.78 7.56
N ILE A 704 -9.80 16.95 8.64
CA ILE A 704 -9.39 16.62 10.02
C ILE A 704 -10.18 15.45 10.64
N LYS A 705 -11.22 14.97 9.95
CA LYS A 705 -11.91 13.70 10.23
C LYS A 705 -12.42 13.17 8.89
N ALA A 706 -12.30 11.86 8.68
CA ALA A 706 -12.78 11.24 7.45
C ALA A 706 -14.27 11.56 7.21
N PRO A 707 -14.71 11.80 5.96
CA PRO A 707 -16.11 12.01 5.65
C PRO A 707 -16.99 10.86 6.17
N VAL A 708 -18.19 11.21 6.63
CA VAL A 708 -19.20 10.26 7.11
C VAL A 708 -20.39 10.33 6.17
N SER A 709 -20.86 9.18 5.69
CA SER A 709 -22.18 9.11 5.05
C SER A 709 -23.22 9.11 6.16
N ASP A 710 -24.10 10.10 6.12
CA ASP A 710 -25.15 10.34 7.12
C ASP A 710 -26.41 9.58 6.71
N GLU A 711 -26.92 9.90 5.53
CA GLU A 711 -27.96 9.15 4.83
C GLU A 711 -27.35 8.44 3.62
N LYS A 712 -27.53 7.11 3.53
CA LYS A 712 -27.02 6.27 2.45
C LYS A 712 -28.15 5.52 1.74
N ASP A 713 -28.14 5.58 0.41
CA ASP A 713 -29.11 4.94 -0.49
C ASP A 713 -30.56 5.20 -0.03
N ALA A 714 -30.82 6.43 0.42
CA ALA A 714 -32.00 6.82 1.17
C ALA A 714 -33.16 7.22 0.26
N LYS A 715 -34.40 7.06 0.76
CA LYS A 715 -35.62 7.31 -0.04
C LYS A 715 -35.82 8.81 -0.28
N PRO A 716 -35.99 9.26 -1.54
CA PRO A 716 -36.24 10.67 -1.83
C PRO A 716 -37.48 11.22 -1.12
N GLY A 717 -37.48 12.53 -0.88
CA GLY A 717 -38.53 13.24 -0.17
C GLY A 717 -38.52 13.07 1.36
N TYR A 718 -37.74 12.15 1.93
CA TYR A 718 -37.46 12.09 3.37
C TYR A 718 -36.58 13.26 3.80
N ASN A 719 -36.66 13.64 5.09
CA ASN A 719 -35.86 14.73 5.65
C ASN A 719 -34.52 14.21 6.18
N TYR A 720 -33.47 15.04 6.15
CA TYR A 720 -32.19 14.80 6.83
C TYR A 720 -31.85 15.98 7.77
N ASP A 721 -31.07 15.72 8.83
CA ASP A 721 -30.61 16.74 9.80
C ASP A 721 -29.18 16.45 10.29
N THR A 722 -28.19 16.91 9.52
CA THR A 722 -26.77 16.78 9.89
C THR A 722 -26.38 17.57 11.13
N ASP A 723 -27.18 18.58 11.51
CA ASP A 723 -26.97 19.38 12.74
C ASP A 723 -27.37 18.59 14.00
N LEU A 724 -28.27 17.62 13.88
CA LEU A 724 -28.61 16.65 14.93
C LEU A 724 -27.60 15.51 15.01
N ASP A 725 -27.29 14.86 13.87
CA ASP A 725 -26.68 13.53 13.87
C ASP A 725 -25.15 13.51 13.67
N GLN A 726 -24.55 14.53 13.02
CA GLN A 726 -23.12 14.53 12.67
C GLN A 726 -22.32 15.72 13.22
N LYS A 727 -22.98 16.74 13.74
CA LYS A 727 -22.35 17.98 14.21
C LYS A 727 -21.56 17.77 15.50
N LEU A 728 -20.24 17.84 15.41
CA LEU A 728 -19.34 17.77 16.57
C LEU A 728 -18.95 19.18 17.02
N ALA A 729 -19.00 19.43 18.34
CA ALA A 729 -18.45 20.67 18.91
C ALA A 729 -16.90 20.70 18.84
N PHE A 730 -16.28 19.52 18.94
CA PHE A 730 -14.83 19.34 18.94
C PHE A 730 -14.41 18.10 18.14
N ILE A 731 -13.23 18.16 17.52
CA ILE A 731 -12.56 17.04 16.85
C ILE A 731 -11.11 16.98 17.37
N THR A 732 -10.59 15.77 17.61
CA THR A 732 -9.15 15.56 17.90
C THR A 732 -8.47 14.96 16.68
N PHE A 733 -7.42 15.63 16.18
CA PHE A 733 -6.71 15.23 14.96
C PHE A 733 -5.24 15.58 15.07
N GLU A 734 -4.34 14.66 14.68
CA GLU A 734 -2.87 14.83 14.83
C GLU A 734 -2.44 15.23 16.26
N GLY A 735 -3.18 14.75 17.27
CA GLY A 735 -2.99 15.10 18.70
C GLY A 735 -3.59 16.45 19.13
N LYS A 736 -3.99 17.31 18.19
CA LYS A 736 -4.51 18.66 18.45
C LYS A 736 -6.03 18.65 18.57
N VAL A 737 -6.55 19.50 19.45
CA VAL A 737 -7.99 19.75 19.59
C VAL A 737 -8.42 20.86 18.61
N TYR A 738 -9.46 20.59 17.85
CA TYR A 738 -10.12 21.50 16.92
C TYR A 738 -11.54 21.78 17.43
N LYS A 739 -11.97 23.05 17.39
CA LYS A 739 -13.26 23.56 17.89
C LYS A 739 -14.06 24.14 16.73
N LEU A 740 -15.35 23.82 16.67
CA LEU A 740 -16.26 24.24 15.60
C LEU A 740 -16.33 25.79 15.51
N VAL A 741 -16.20 26.37 14.31
CA VAL A 741 -16.07 27.84 14.17
C VAL A 741 -17.42 28.56 14.11
N PRO A 742 -17.55 29.79 14.64
CA PRO A 742 -18.75 30.61 14.47
C PRO A 742 -18.88 31.12 13.03
N ALA A 743 -20.08 31.57 12.66
CA ALA A 743 -20.36 32.18 11.36
C ALA A 743 -19.41 33.36 11.06
N GLY A 744 -18.83 33.39 9.85
CA GLY A 744 -17.79 34.34 9.49
C GLY A 744 -17.10 33.98 8.17
N ASP A 745 -16.10 34.76 7.79
CA ASP A 745 -15.29 34.56 6.58
C ASP A 745 -13.92 33.98 6.97
N TYR A 746 -13.56 32.83 6.40
CA TYR A 746 -12.35 32.06 6.69
C TYR A 746 -11.60 31.71 5.37
N PRO A 747 -10.31 31.30 5.40
CA PRO A 747 -9.59 30.92 4.18
C PRO A 747 -10.28 29.83 3.34
N VAL A 748 -10.88 28.83 4.00
CA VAL A 748 -11.68 27.77 3.35
C VAL A 748 -12.97 28.31 2.68
N GLY A 749 -13.49 29.44 3.15
CA GLY A 749 -14.69 30.09 2.63
C GLY A 749 -15.58 30.69 3.72
N LYS A 750 -16.84 30.98 3.36
CA LYS A 750 -17.82 31.59 4.26
C LYS A 750 -18.56 30.52 5.05
N VAL A 751 -18.57 30.65 6.37
CA VAL A 751 -19.26 29.76 7.30
C VAL A 751 -20.58 30.39 7.75
N GLY A 752 -21.66 29.60 7.70
CA GLY A 752 -23.02 30.01 8.03
C GLY A 752 -23.34 29.90 9.53
N LYS A 753 -24.58 30.27 9.89
CA LYS A 753 -25.09 30.13 11.27
C LYS A 753 -25.13 28.69 11.78
N GLY A 754 -25.21 27.72 10.87
CA GLY A 754 -25.11 26.29 11.17
C GLY A 754 -23.67 25.81 11.42
N ASN A 755 -22.65 26.67 11.38
CA ASN A 755 -21.22 26.31 11.42
C ASN A 755 -20.74 25.47 10.21
N ASN A 756 -21.61 25.28 9.22
CA ASN A 756 -21.29 24.68 7.93
C ASN A 756 -20.75 25.72 6.95
N LEU A 757 -19.97 25.26 5.96
CA LEU A 757 -19.56 26.03 4.80
C LEU A 757 -20.80 26.37 3.95
N ILE A 758 -20.97 27.64 3.57
CA ILE A 758 -22.08 28.11 2.72
C ILE A 758 -21.60 28.81 1.43
N ALA A 759 -20.31 29.11 1.32
CA ALA A 759 -19.65 29.46 0.07
C ALA A 759 -18.18 29.04 0.15
N VAL A 760 -17.65 28.44 -0.91
CA VAL A 760 -16.24 28.01 -0.99
C VAL A 760 -15.32 29.22 -1.24
N GLY A 761 -14.17 29.26 -0.57
CA GLY A 761 -13.16 30.32 -0.71
C GLY A 761 -11.95 29.87 -1.52
N ASN A 762 -11.05 29.09 -0.90
CA ASN A 762 -9.79 28.66 -1.49
C ASN A 762 -9.86 27.37 -2.35
N ASN A 763 -11.06 26.86 -2.65
CA ASN A 763 -11.32 25.61 -3.38
C ASN A 763 -10.70 24.32 -2.80
N THR A 764 -10.22 24.32 -1.56
CA THR A 764 -9.68 23.10 -0.89
C THR A 764 -10.76 22.24 -0.23
N ALA A 765 -11.94 22.81 0.03
CA ALA A 765 -13.12 22.11 0.53
C ALA A 765 -14.30 22.30 -0.43
N LYS A 766 -15.24 21.35 -0.37
CA LYS A 766 -16.51 21.33 -1.09
C LYS A 766 -17.66 21.17 -0.10
N GLY A 767 -18.88 20.93 -0.58
CA GLY A 767 -20.05 20.67 0.26
C GLY A 767 -20.61 21.93 0.93
N ILE A 768 -21.52 22.58 0.23
CA ILE A 768 -22.25 23.78 0.66
C ILE A 768 -23.76 23.55 0.71
N ASP A 769 -24.22 22.29 0.71
CA ASP A 769 -25.63 22.00 0.95
C ASP A 769 -26.07 22.49 2.34
N PRO A 770 -27.37 22.81 2.53
CA PRO A 770 -27.94 23.07 3.83
C PRO A 770 -27.69 21.91 4.81
N THR A 771 -27.56 22.21 6.11
CA THR A 771 -27.44 21.18 7.15
C THR A 771 -28.72 20.35 7.35
N THR A 772 -29.86 20.92 6.96
CA THR A 772 -31.19 20.31 7.03
C THR A 772 -31.91 20.46 5.70
N GLY A 773 -32.64 19.43 5.27
CA GLY A 773 -33.37 19.48 4.01
C GLY A 773 -34.12 18.20 3.69
N LYS A 774 -34.41 17.99 2.41
CA LYS A 774 -34.95 16.73 1.88
C LYS A 774 -33.93 16.02 1.00
N ILE A 775 -33.94 14.70 1.05
CA ILE A 775 -33.21 13.83 0.12
C ILE A 775 -33.82 14.00 -1.27
N GLU A 776 -32.99 14.24 -2.27
CA GLU A 776 -33.38 14.43 -3.68
C GLU A 776 -32.97 13.19 -4.50
N ALA A 777 -33.80 12.83 -5.48
CA ALA A 777 -33.60 11.59 -6.24
C ALA A 777 -32.32 11.61 -7.09
N GLY A 778 -31.43 10.63 -6.89
CA GLY A 778 -30.14 10.53 -7.56
C GLY A 778 -29.11 11.59 -7.16
N VAL A 779 -29.39 12.43 -6.14
CA VAL A 779 -28.50 13.51 -5.70
C VAL A 779 -27.66 13.08 -4.50
N ASN A 780 -26.36 13.31 -4.59
CA ASN A 780 -25.43 13.20 -3.47
C ASN A 780 -25.19 14.60 -2.89
N LYS A 781 -25.85 14.92 -1.78
CA LYS A 781 -25.65 16.18 -1.06
C LYS A 781 -24.39 16.12 -0.19
N GLU A 782 -23.70 17.25 -0.08
CA GLU A 782 -22.47 17.34 0.71
C GLU A 782 -22.52 18.55 1.65
N VAL A 783 -22.39 18.29 2.95
CA VAL A 783 -22.37 19.30 4.02
C VAL A 783 -20.98 19.29 4.65
N THR A 784 -20.39 20.47 4.90
CA THR A 784 -19.02 20.55 5.43
C THR A 784 -18.96 21.44 6.67
N TYR A 785 -18.60 20.85 7.81
CA TYR A 785 -18.37 21.60 9.05
C TYR A 785 -16.91 22.07 9.15
N VAL A 786 -16.72 23.31 9.59
CA VAL A 786 -15.41 24.00 9.65
C VAL A 786 -14.95 24.20 11.10
N TYR A 787 -13.69 23.89 11.38
CA TYR A 787 -13.11 23.92 12.73
C TYR A 787 -11.79 24.71 12.78
N LYS A 788 -11.49 25.35 13.92
CA LYS A 788 -10.21 26.01 14.20
C LYS A 788 -9.47 25.24 15.29
N ALA A 789 -8.15 25.09 15.18
CA ALA A 789 -7.32 24.55 16.27
C ALA A 789 -7.45 25.42 17.53
N VAL A 790 -7.53 24.78 18.70
CA VAL A 790 -7.56 25.46 20.00
C VAL A 790 -6.14 25.64 20.51
N THR A 791 -5.75 26.87 20.81
CA THR A 791 -4.41 27.24 21.28
C THR A 791 -4.46 27.96 22.62
N GLY A 792 -3.32 28.02 23.29
CA GLY A 792 -3.10 28.82 24.49
C GLY A 792 -1.64 29.24 24.67
N SER A 793 -1.42 30.12 25.64
CA SER A 793 -0.11 30.72 25.93
C SER A 793 0.17 30.69 27.44
N VAL A 794 1.43 30.79 27.82
CA VAL A 794 1.91 30.81 29.21
C VAL A 794 2.81 32.05 29.38
N VAL A 795 2.48 32.89 30.36
CA VAL A 795 3.20 34.15 30.63
C VAL A 795 3.64 34.20 32.09
N VAL A 796 4.89 34.61 32.30
CA VAL A 796 5.54 34.74 33.60
C VAL A 796 5.67 36.21 33.97
N ASN A 797 5.12 36.57 35.14
CA ASN A 797 5.22 37.90 35.74
C ASN A 797 6.23 37.92 36.88
N TYR A 798 6.85 39.08 37.10
CA TYR A 798 7.80 39.34 38.17
C TYR A 798 7.32 40.53 39.02
N LYS A 799 6.99 40.29 40.29
CA LYS A 799 6.47 41.33 41.19
C LYS A 799 7.25 41.40 42.50
N ASP A 800 7.22 42.54 43.16
CA ASP A 800 7.62 42.63 44.57
C ASP A 800 6.49 42.16 45.52
N THR A 801 6.78 42.14 46.82
CA THR A 801 5.84 41.80 47.90
C THR A 801 4.72 42.82 48.12
N GLU A 802 4.80 44.01 47.51
CA GLU A 802 3.71 45.01 47.47
C GLU A 802 2.82 44.86 46.23
N GLY A 803 3.26 44.08 45.23
CA GLY A 803 2.55 43.79 43.99
C GLY A 803 2.98 44.65 42.79
N ASN A 804 4.01 45.51 42.93
CA ASN A 804 4.57 46.30 41.84
C ASN A 804 5.34 45.39 40.87
N VAL A 805 5.34 45.71 39.58
CA VAL A 805 6.10 44.95 38.57
C VAL A 805 7.56 45.39 38.57
N ILE A 806 8.49 44.48 38.90
CA ILE A 806 9.93 44.77 39.02
C ILE A 806 10.74 44.39 37.77
N LYS A 807 10.18 43.54 36.90
CA LYS A 807 10.76 43.13 35.62
C LYS A 807 9.63 42.87 34.62
N ASP A 808 9.85 43.25 33.37
CA ASP A 808 8.88 43.08 32.29
C ASP A 808 8.44 41.59 32.15
N PRO A 809 7.14 41.29 31.89
CA PRO A 809 6.66 39.92 31.74
C PRO A 809 7.36 39.17 30.59
N GLU A 810 7.61 37.88 30.79
CA GLU A 810 8.17 36.99 29.77
C GLU A 810 7.13 35.96 29.32
N THR A 811 6.98 35.76 28.01
CA THR A 811 6.26 34.59 27.49
C THR A 811 7.16 33.36 27.60
N ASP A 812 6.63 32.30 28.21
CA ASP A 812 7.21 30.95 28.21
C ASP A 812 6.79 30.22 26.92
N VAL A 813 5.48 30.04 26.75
CA VAL A 813 4.86 29.37 25.59
C VAL A 813 3.87 30.31 24.90
N SER A 814 3.87 30.36 23.57
CA SER A 814 2.91 31.16 22.78
C SER A 814 2.16 30.30 21.76
N ASP A 815 0.83 30.43 21.73
CA ASP A 815 -0.08 29.82 20.75
C ASP A 815 0.09 28.29 20.56
N ALA A 816 0.51 27.60 21.62
CA ALA A 816 0.68 26.17 21.61
C ALA A 816 -0.67 25.42 21.62
N PRO A 817 -0.75 24.21 21.04
CA PRO A 817 -1.89 23.32 21.17
C PRO A 817 -2.32 23.10 22.63
N VAL A 818 -3.64 23.17 22.87
CA VAL A 818 -4.21 22.78 24.16
C VAL A 818 -3.90 21.32 24.47
N GLY A 819 -3.32 21.07 25.64
CA GLY A 819 -2.87 19.76 26.10
C GLY A 819 -1.35 19.54 26.07
N ASP A 820 -0.58 20.39 25.38
CA ASP A 820 0.89 20.36 25.45
C ASP A 820 1.38 20.74 26.85
N ALA A 821 2.54 20.22 27.26
CA ALA A 821 3.11 20.47 28.58
C ALA A 821 3.95 21.77 28.61
N TYR A 822 3.92 22.50 29.73
CA TYR A 822 4.75 23.69 29.97
C TYR A 822 5.45 23.60 31.32
N THR A 823 6.53 24.37 31.47
CA THR A 823 7.22 24.58 32.75
C THR A 823 7.84 25.97 32.78
N THR A 824 7.48 26.79 33.77
CA THR A 824 7.99 28.17 33.90
C THR A 824 9.26 28.24 34.73
N THR A 825 9.90 27.10 35.01
CA THR A 825 11.00 26.98 35.98
C THR A 825 12.34 27.53 35.47
N ASP A 826 12.53 27.65 34.14
CA ASP A 826 13.65 28.38 33.54
C ASP A 826 13.51 29.91 33.73
N LYS A 827 12.28 30.40 33.87
CA LYS A 827 11.93 31.80 34.14
C LYS A 827 11.97 32.20 35.60
N LYS A 828 12.60 31.39 36.46
CA LYS A 828 12.63 31.58 37.93
C LYS A 828 14.03 31.96 38.45
N PRO A 829 14.52 33.19 38.21
CA PRO A 829 15.78 33.64 38.81
C PRO A 829 15.63 33.78 40.33
N ASN A 830 16.66 33.40 41.09
CA ASN A 830 16.66 33.58 42.56
C ASN A 830 16.80 35.05 42.98
N GLU A 831 17.32 35.90 42.09
CA GLU A 831 17.61 37.31 42.35
C GLU A 831 17.33 38.16 41.09
N ILE A 832 16.76 39.35 41.28
CA ILE A 832 16.58 40.38 40.26
C ILE A 832 17.24 41.68 40.78
N ILE A 833 18.15 42.23 39.98
CA ILE A 833 18.70 43.58 40.20
C ILE A 833 18.04 44.50 39.17
N THR A 834 17.35 45.54 39.63
CA THR A 834 16.65 46.51 38.79
C THR A 834 17.58 47.63 38.31
N LYS A 835 17.13 48.42 37.31
CA LYS A 835 17.97 49.42 36.60
C LYS A 835 18.48 50.56 37.49
N ASP A 836 17.89 50.77 38.66
CA ASP A 836 18.28 51.71 39.72
C ASP A 836 19.31 51.12 40.71
N GLY A 837 19.63 49.83 40.61
CA GLY A 837 20.48 49.11 41.55
C GLY A 837 19.75 48.57 42.79
N SER A 838 18.41 48.66 42.88
CA SER A 838 17.66 47.95 43.91
C SER A 838 17.77 46.43 43.69
N ARG A 839 17.93 45.69 44.79
CA ARG A 839 18.13 44.24 44.80
C ARG A 839 16.88 43.54 45.35
N TYR A 840 16.38 42.55 44.63
CA TYR A 840 15.19 41.78 44.97
C TYR A 840 15.51 40.28 44.94
N VAL A 841 15.09 39.54 45.95
CA VAL A 841 15.33 38.10 46.08
C VAL A 841 14.00 37.34 46.10
N LEU A 842 13.96 36.21 45.42
CA LEU A 842 12.74 35.42 45.22
C LEU A 842 12.17 34.95 46.57
N VAL A 843 10.84 34.99 46.73
CA VAL A 843 10.13 34.40 47.88
C VAL A 843 9.34 33.17 47.39
N PRO A 844 9.91 31.95 47.44
CA PRO A 844 9.33 30.80 46.76
C PRO A 844 7.90 30.46 47.22
N SER A 845 7.62 30.66 48.51
CA SER A 845 6.32 30.45 49.16
C SER A 845 5.21 31.42 48.71
N LYS A 846 5.55 32.51 48.00
CA LYS A 846 4.61 33.50 47.45
C LYS A 846 4.45 33.38 45.92
N THR A 847 4.89 32.26 45.33
CA THR A 847 4.62 31.97 43.90
C THR A 847 3.12 31.77 43.69
N ASP A 848 2.54 32.48 42.72
CA ASP A 848 1.10 32.40 42.37
C ASP A 848 0.93 31.81 40.96
N GLY A 849 0.07 30.81 40.81
CA GLY A 849 -0.06 29.97 39.61
C GLY A 849 0.76 28.68 39.64
N GLU A 850 0.41 27.71 38.78
CA GLU A 850 1.10 26.42 38.67
C GLU A 850 2.35 26.53 37.79
N GLU A 851 3.53 26.20 38.33
CA GLU A 851 4.80 26.30 37.58
C GLU A 851 5.00 25.22 36.51
N ASN A 852 4.18 24.17 36.54
CA ASN A 852 4.25 23.01 35.64
C ASN A 852 2.82 22.52 35.37
N GLY A 853 2.44 22.35 34.11
CA GLY A 853 1.09 21.92 33.79
C GLY A 853 0.87 21.60 32.31
N LYS A 854 -0.39 21.74 31.87
CA LYS A 854 -0.79 21.64 30.46
C LYS A 854 -1.40 22.95 29.98
N VAL A 855 -1.09 23.33 28.74
CA VAL A 855 -1.68 24.50 28.07
C VAL A 855 -3.19 24.31 27.94
N ILE A 856 -3.97 25.34 28.29
CA ILE A 856 -5.43 25.41 28.20
C ILE A 856 -5.88 26.53 27.25
N GLU A 857 -7.15 26.58 26.85
CA GLU A 857 -7.66 27.64 25.96
C GLU A 857 -7.57 29.02 26.65
N GLY A 858 -6.71 29.90 26.14
CA GLY A 858 -6.43 31.22 26.71
C GLY A 858 -4.98 31.39 27.20
N THR A 859 -4.77 32.30 28.15
CA THR A 859 -3.43 32.62 28.70
C THR A 859 -3.32 32.16 30.15
N ILE A 860 -2.46 31.18 30.41
CA ILE A 860 -2.00 30.83 31.76
C ILE A 860 -1.03 31.91 32.22
N THR A 861 -1.13 32.29 33.49
CA THR A 861 -0.23 33.28 34.11
C THR A 861 0.40 32.68 35.36
N VAL A 862 1.73 32.73 35.45
CA VAL A 862 2.50 32.40 36.67
C VAL A 862 3.17 33.68 37.16
N THR A 863 3.14 33.96 38.45
CA THR A 863 3.73 35.16 39.05
C THR A 863 4.73 34.79 40.12
N TYR A 864 6.00 35.12 39.88
CA TYR A 864 7.05 35.03 40.88
C TYR A 864 7.11 36.34 41.68
N VAL A 865 7.08 36.21 43.01
CA VAL A 865 7.09 37.33 43.97
C VAL A 865 8.44 37.41 44.67
N TYR A 866 8.99 38.62 44.81
CA TYR A 866 10.33 38.88 45.32
C TYR A 866 10.30 39.89 46.47
N GLN A 867 11.12 39.67 47.50
CA GLN A 867 11.32 40.60 48.60
C GLN A 867 12.48 41.54 48.27
N LYS A 868 12.31 42.84 48.52
CA LYS A 868 13.40 43.81 48.40
C LYS A 868 14.43 43.60 49.52
N VAL A 869 15.72 43.66 49.19
CA VAL A 869 16.82 43.60 50.17
C VAL A 869 17.31 45.02 50.47
N ALA A 870 17.35 45.35 51.75
CA ALA A 870 17.82 46.64 52.25
C ALA A 870 19.25 46.59 52.83
N ASN A 871 19.69 47.71 53.38
CA ASN A 871 21.09 48.01 53.72
C ASN A 871 21.18 48.75 55.06
N TRP A 872 22.27 48.54 55.81
CA TRP A 872 22.70 49.53 56.79
C TRP A 872 23.38 50.71 56.07
N ILE A 873 23.08 51.93 56.53
CA ILE A 873 23.64 53.17 56.00
C ILE A 873 24.40 53.89 57.13
N PRO A 874 25.73 53.72 57.23
CA PRO A 874 26.56 54.46 58.17
C PRO A 874 26.43 55.99 57.98
N GLU A 875 25.93 56.69 58.97
CA GLU A 875 25.75 58.14 58.97
C GLU A 875 27.06 58.87 59.31
N ILE A 876 28.08 58.66 58.48
CA ILE A 876 29.42 59.21 58.70
C ILE A 876 29.37 60.74 58.69
N PRO A 877 29.80 61.44 59.75
CA PRO A 877 29.73 62.90 59.82
C PRO A 877 30.47 63.59 58.67
N ASN A 878 29.80 64.55 58.02
CA ASN A 878 30.25 65.28 56.82
C ASN A 878 30.26 64.48 55.50
N VAL A 879 29.66 63.28 55.43
CA VAL A 879 29.43 62.55 54.17
C VAL A 879 27.99 62.79 53.65
N PRO A 880 27.80 63.26 52.41
CA PRO A 880 26.47 63.42 51.80
C PRO A 880 25.70 62.10 51.73
N GLU A 881 24.37 62.14 51.88
CA GLU A 881 23.51 60.94 51.93
C GLU A 881 23.65 60.01 50.71
N THR A 882 23.90 60.57 49.52
CA THR A 882 24.14 59.82 48.28
C THR A 882 25.45 59.04 48.26
N ASP A 883 26.43 59.49 49.05
CA ASP A 883 27.83 59.05 49.01
C ASP A 883 28.18 58.17 50.23
N ARG A 884 27.21 57.96 51.14
CA ARG A 884 27.34 57.05 52.27
C ARG A 884 27.48 55.61 51.77
N PRO A 885 28.35 54.78 52.38
CA PRO A 885 28.46 53.38 52.01
C PRO A 885 27.14 52.65 52.29
N LYS A 886 26.74 51.74 51.40
CA LYS A 886 25.62 50.83 51.62
C LYS A 886 26.17 49.46 51.98
N VAL A 887 25.91 49.01 53.21
CA VAL A 887 26.27 47.66 53.66
C VAL A 887 25.00 46.81 53.53
N PRO A 888 24.88 45.93 52.51
CA PRO A 888 23.65 45.18 52.30
C PRO A 888 23.39 44.23 53.48
N TYR A 889 22.12 44.02 53.82
CA TYR A 889 21.75 43.03 54.82
C TYR A 889 22.09 41.61 54.33
N PRO A 890 22.57 40.73 55.24
CA PRO A 890 22.51 39.30 55.02
C PRO A 890 21.03 38.89 55.05
N PHE A 891 20.67 37.92 54.22
CA PHE A 891 19.31 37.41 54.05
C PHE A 891 19.39 35.89 53.86
N ASP A 892 18.36 35.17 54.30
CA ASP A 892 18.24 33.75 53.97
C ASP A 892 17.52 33.60 52.61
N PRO A 893 18.06 32.83 51.63
CA PRO A 893 17.37 32.58 50.36
C PRO A 893 16.10 31.71 50.47
N THR A 894 15.87 31.06 51.62
CA THR A 894 14.69 30.22 51.90
C THR A 894 13.64 30.95 52.74
N GLU A 895 14.07 31.83 53.65
CA GLU A 895 13.19 32.66 54.51
C GLU A 895 13.53 34.17 54.37
N PRO A 896 13.45 34.76 53.15
CA PRO A 896 13.90 36.14 52.87
C PRO A 896 13.05 37.25 53.51
N ASP A 897 11.92 36.89 54.11
CA ASP A 897 11.09 37.80 54.91
C ASP A 897 11.65 38.00 56.34
N GLU A 898 12.50 37.08 56.84
CA GLU A 898 13.00 37.11 58.23
C GLU A 898 14.43 37.71 58.34
N PRO A 899 14.72 38.53 59.37
CA PRO A 899 16.03 39.13 59.56
C PRO A 899 17.01 38.16 60.22
N ILE A 900 18.06 37.75 59.49
CA ILE A 900 19.11 36.87 60.04
C ILE A 900 20.19 37.63 60.82
N ASP A 901 20.87 36.91 61.72
CA ASP A 901 21.89 37.47 62.61
C ASP A 901 23.06 38.09 61.80
N PRO A 902 23.44 39.36 62.03
CA PRO A 902 24.47 40.05 61.25
C PRO A 902 25.91 39.53 61.46
N THR A 903 26.13 38.61 62.40
CA THR A 903 27.39 37.85 62.52
C THR A 903 27.46 36.65 61.57
N THR A 904 26.34 36.28 60.95
CA THR A 904 26.27 35.25 59.91
C THR A 904 26.89 35.78 58.60
N PRO A 905 27.77 35.03 57.93
CA PRO A 905 28.22 35.39 56.59
C PRO A 905 27.03 35.48 55.62
N GLY A 906 26.94 36.56 54.85
CA GLY A 906 25.94 36.69 53.78
C GLY A 906 26.23 35.75 52.61
N THR A 907 25.38 35.78 51.57
CA THR A 907 25.54 34.92 50.37
C THR A 907 26.88 35.06 49.64
N ASN A 908 27.63 36.13 49.92
CA ASN A 908 28.95 36.39 49.34
C ASN A 908 30.10 35.79 50.19
N GLY A 909 29.81 35.15 51.31
CA GLY A 909 30.79 34.52 52.22
C GLY A 909 31.46 35.47 53.22
N GLU A 910 31.16 36.76 53.18
CA GLU A 910 31.69 37.78 54.09
C GLU A 910 30.65 38.15 55.17
N VAL A 911 31.13 38.45 56.38
CA VAL A 911 30.31 38.99 57.48
C VAL A 911 30.24 40.51 57.33
N PRO A 912 29.05 41.13 57.29
CA PRO A 912 28.92 42.58 57.13
C PRO A 912 29.51 43.35 58.32
N ASN A 913 30.15 44.49 58.06
CA ASN A 913 30.68 45.36 59.11
C ASN A 913 30.37 46.85 58.88
N ILE A 914 30.17 47.57 59.99
CA ILE A 914 30.05 49.03 60.02
C ILE A 914 31.46 49.63 60.12
N PRO A 915 31.84 50.62 59.28
CA PRO A 915 33.22 51.12 59.21
C PRO A 915 33.64 51.90 60.47
N TYR A 916 34.96 52.02 60.67
CA TYR A 916 35.54 52.84 61.73
C TYR A 916 35.73 54.30 61.29
N VAL A 917 35.36 55.25 62.15
CA VAL A 917 35.48 56.70 61.90
C VAL A 917 36.28 57.34 63.05
N PRO A 918 37.50 57.86 62.82
CA PRO A 918 38.34 58.41 63.86
C PRO A 918 37.67 59.53 64.68
N GLY A 919 37.69 59.39 66.01
CA GLY A 919 37.10 60.37 66.94
C GLY A 919 35.60 60.20 67.21
N TYR A 920 34.95 59.27 66.52
CA TYR A 920 33.55 58.91 66.72
C TYR A 920 33.40 57.41 67.00
N THR A 921 32.26 57.00 67.57
CA THR A 921 31.87 55.59 67.73
C THR A 921 30.45 55.42 67.18
N PRO A 922 30.18 54.41 66.33
CA PRO A 922 28.83 54.15 65.87
C PRO A 922 27.98 53.57 67.00
N VAL A 923 26.69 53.86 66.95
CA VAL A 923 25.71 53.43 67.96
C VAL A 923 24.57 52.63 67.33
N ASP A 924 23.90 51.79 68.11
CA ASP A 924 22.63 51.19 67.71
C ASP A 924 21.57 52.30 67.59
N PRO A 925 20.86 52.44 66.45
CA PRO A 925 19.86 53.48 66.26
C PRO A 925 18.64 53.35 67.19
N LYS A 926 18.42 52.19 67.81
CA LYS A 926 17.26 51.93 68.68
C LYS A 926 17.42 52.53 70.08
N ASP A 927 18.62 52.43 70.66
CA ASP A 927 18.89 52.82 72.06
C ASP A 927 20.11 53.73 72.25
N ASN A 928 20.83 54.06 71.18
CA ASN A 928 22.06 54.86 71.15
C ASN A 928 23.23 54.24 71.97
N THR A 929 23.21 52.93 72.25
CA THR A 929 24.36 52.25 72.84
C THR A 929 25.50 52.07 71.83
N PRO A 930 26.77 52.23 72.22
CA PRO A 930 27.91 51.99 71.33
C PRO A 930 27.90 50.57 70.76
N LEU A 931 28.00 50.45 69.43
CA LEU A 931 28.13 49.14 68.77
C LEU A 931 29.42 48.45 69.21
N LYS A 932 29.41 47.11 69.16
CA LYS A 932 30.56 46.29 69.55
C LYS A 932 31.61 46.28 68.44
N PRO A 933 32.87 46.66 68.71
CA PRO A 933 33.98 46.43 67.77
C PRO A 933 34.10 44.95 67.43
N ILE A 934 34.49 44.64 66.19
CA ILE A 934 34.75 43.26 65.74
C ILE A 934 36.00 42.68 66.42
N ASP A 935 37.02 43.52 66.66
CA ASP A 935 38.10 43.23 67.61
C ASP A 935 38.02 44.24 68.77
N PRO A 936 37.77 43.81 70.01
CA PRO A 936 37.76 44.68 71.19
C PRO A 936 39.05 45.48 71.44
N ASN A 937 40.17 45.13 70.78
CA ASN A 937 41.47 45.78 70.90
C ASN A 937 41.84 46.61 69.66
N ASP A 938 41.15 46.43 68.53
CA ASP A 938 41.36 47.19 67.29
C ASP A 938 40.01 47.62 66.67
N PRO A 939 39.46 48.77 67.10
CA PRO A 939 38.28 49.38 66.49
C PRO A 939 38.42 49.62 64.98
N GLY A 940 39.64 49.66 64.43
CA GLY A 940 39.92 49.80 63.00
C GLY A 940 39.42 48.63 62.15
N LYS A 941 39.02 47.51 62.76
CA LYS A 941 38.32 46.39 62.09
C LYS A 941 36.84 46.67 61.81
N GLY A 942 36.31 47.78 62.32
CA GLY A 942 34.89 48.11 62.25
C GLY A 942 34.09 47.42 63.35
N TYR A 943 32.77 47.54 63.24
CA TYR A 943 31.81 47.17 64.27
C TYR A 943 30.78 46.18 63.72
N VAL A 944 30.28 45.30 64.59
CA VAL A 944 29.18 44.38 64.25
C VAL A 944 27.90 45.21 64.04
N PRO A 945 27.19 45.07 62.90
CA PRO A 945 25.92 45.75 62.69
C PRO A 945 24.84 45.29 63.68
N PRO A 946 23.81 46.10 63.96
CA PRO A 946 22.63 45.65 64.70
C PRO A 946 21.69 44.82 63.80
N THR A 947 21.04 43.79 64.35
CA THR A 947 20.06 42.98 63.61
C THR A 947 18.88 43.85 63.16
N PRO A 948 18.54 43.87 61.85
CA PRO A 948 17.46 44.69 61.33
C PRO A 948 16.09 44.18 61.81
N GLU A 949 15.11 45.07 61.92
CA GLU A 949 13.73 44.69 62.30
C GLU A 949 12.85 44.37 61.09
N ASN A 950 13.27 44.84 59.91
CA ASN A 950 12.60 44.59 58.64
C ASN A 950 13.69 44.48 57.55
N PRO A 951 13.93 43.30 56.94
CA PRO A 951 14.99 43.14 55.93
C PRO A 951 14.73 43.89 54.61
N GLY A 952 13.54 44.48 54.43
CA GLY A 952 13.17 45.30 53.28
C GLY A 952 13.32 46.83 53.45
N VAL A 953 13.74 47.34 54.61
CA VAL A 953 13.87 48.79 54.88
C VAL A 953 15.29 49.14 55.33
N ASP A 954 15.90 50.17 54.72
CA ASP A 954 17.28 50.61 55.03
C ASP A 954 17.38 51.18 56.46
N THR A 955 18.43 50.83 57.21
CA THR A 955 18.67 51.27 58.60
C THR A 955 19.85 52.24 58.68
N PRO A 956 19.63 53.53 59.03
CA PRO A 956 20.73 54.46 59.34
C PRO A 956 21.47 54.06 60.63
N ILE A 957 22.80 54.19 60.64
CA ILE A 957 23.65 53.91 61.81
C ILE A 957 24.37 55.20 62.26
N PRO A 958 23.98 55.85 63.37
CA PRO A 958 24.55 57.11 63.84
C PRO A 958 25.96 56.98 64.44
N TYR A 959 26.68 58.11 64.57
CA TYR A 959 28.05 58.18 65.13
C TYR A 959 28.19 59.30 66.18
N VAL A 960 28.81 59.02 67.34
CA VAL A 960 28.90 59.95 68.50
C VAL A 960 30.33 60.19 69.04
N PRO A 961 30.65 61.35 69.69
CA PRO A 961 32.00 61.68 70.19
C PRO A 961 32.35 61.20 71.63
N VAL A 962 33.59 61.43 72.10
CA VAL A 962 34.19 60.85 73.35
C VAL A 962 34.79 61.91 74.33
N LYS A 963 34.83 61.65 75.66
CA LYS A 963 35.20 62.57 76.80
C LYS A 963 36.57 62.30 77.51
N LYS A 964 36.99 63.13 78.51
CA LYS A 964 38.28 63.09 79.30
C LYS A 964 38.16 63.65 80.77
N VAL A 965 39.10 63.34 81.71
CA VAL A 965 39.01 63.62 83.21
C VAL A 965 40.37 63.90 83.97
N VAL A 966 40.37 64.39 85.23
CA VAL A 966 41.56 64.90 86.03
C VAL A 966 41.59 64.62 87.59
N THR A 967 42.60 65.07 88.37
CA THR A 967 42.76 64.87 89.86
C THR A 967 43.40 66.04 90.66
N ASN A 968 43.03 66.25 91.94
CA ASN A 968 43.44 67.34 92.87
C ASN A 968 43.86 66.91 94.31
N HIS A 969 44.47 67.82 95.09
CA HIS A 969 44.76 67.65 96.54
C HIS A 969 44.55 68.96 97.35
N VAL A 970 43.83 68.90 98.48
CA VAL A 970 43.37 70.07 99.26
C VAL A 970 43.50 69.89 100.79
N ASP A 971 43.43 70.95 101.59
CA ASP A 971 43.32 70.86 103.06
C ASP A 971 41.87 70.65 103.57
N GLU A 972 41.66 70.50 104.88
CA GLU A 972 40.34 70.27 105.51
C GLU A 972 39.34 71.40 105.20
N GLU A 973 39.81 72.63 104.99
CA GLU A 973 39.02 73.78 104.54
C GLU A 973 38.81 73.83 103.01
N GLY A 974 39.44 72.93 102.24
CA GLY A 974 39.27 72.79 100.79
C GLY A 974 40.26 73.59 99.92
N ASN A 975 41.30 74.20 100.49
CA ASN A 975 42.29 74.97 99.73
C ASN A 975 43.30 74.05 99.05
N PRO A 976 43.69 74.26 97.78
CA PRO A 976 44.67 73.42 97.09
C PRO A 976 46.06 73.54 97.71
N ILE A 977 46.58 72.41 98.20
CA ILE A 977 47.92 72.29 98.82
C ILE A 977 48.94 71.56 97.94
N ALA A 978 48.52 71.06 96.78
CA ALA A 978 49.40 70.63 95.69
C ALA A 978 48.73 70.86 94.31
N PRO A 979 49.50 70.93 93.20
CA PRO A 979 48.94 71.11 91.86
C PRO A 979 48.05 69.96 91.39
N GLN A 980 47.16 70.30 90.45
CA GLN A 980 46.27 69.41 89.71
C GLN A 980 47.03 68.54 88.70
N GLU A 981 46.55 67.31 88.45
CA GLU A 981 47.13 66.35 87.50
C GLU A 981 46.07 65.80 86.53
N GLU A 982 46.43 65.47 85.28
CA GLU A 982 45.51 64.79 84.36
C GLU A 982 45.33 63.29 84.68
N GLY A 983 44.12 62.77 84.42
CA GLY A 983 43.70 61.42 84.79
C GLY A 983 43.41 61.24 86.29
N THR A 984 42.94 60.05 86.67
CA THR A 984 42.68 59.67 88.07
C THR A 984 43.98 59.20 88.76
N LYS A 985 44.36 59.85 89.87
CA LYS A 985 45.63 59.61 90.60
C LYS A 985 45.40 59.28 92.09
N PRO A 986 46.34 58.59 92.78
CA PRO A 986 46.30 58.36 94.22
C PRO A 986 46.91 59.52 95.05
N ASN A 987 46.83 59.41 96.38
CA ASN A 987 47.32 60.42 97.32
C ASN A 987 48.86 60.46 97.47
N LYS A 988 49.39 61.53 98.10
CA LYS A 988 50.84 61.77 98.27
C LYS A 988 51.11 62.59 99.54
N SER A 989 52.27 62.43 100.17
CA SER A 989 52.59 63.15 101.43
C SER A 989 52.95 64.62 101.18
N ILE A 990 52.51 65.54 102.06
CA ILE A 990 52.62 67.00 101.89
C ILE A 990 53.12 67.65 103.18
N PRO A 991 54.28 68.34 103.20
CA PRO A 991 54.89 68.85 104.44
C PRO A 991 54.01 69.83 105.23
N GLY A 992 54.00 69.67 106.56
CA GLY A 992 53.19 70.50 107.49
C GLY A 992 51.71 70.13 107.53
N TYR A 993 51.29 69.13 106.75
CA TYR A 993 49.96 68.57 106.73
C TYR A 993 50.00 67.02 106.79
N GLU A 994 48.92 66.39 107.26
CA GLU A 994 48.78 64.94 107.41
C GLU A 994 47.49 64.46 106.73
N PHE A 995 47.52 63.33 106.02
CA PHE A 995 46.37 62.88 105.22
C PHE A 995 45.21 62.39 106.09
N THR A 996 44.01 62.95 105.91
CA THR A 996 42.83 62.65 106.75
C THR A 996 42.18 61.29 106.49
N GLY A 997 42.68 60.51 105.52
CA GLY A 997 42.03 59.30 105.02
C GLY A 997 40.97 59.56 103.94
N LYS A 998 40.54 60.82 103.73
CA LYS A 998 39.38 61.15 102.90
C LYS A 998 39.74 61.47 101.44
N THR A 999 39.02 60.84 100.52
CA THR A 999 39.07 61.04 99.06
C THR A 999 37.65 61.17 98.53
N VAL A 1000 37.43 61.98 97.49
CA VAL A 1000 36.13 62.20 96.84
C VAL A 1000 36.33 62.21 95.32
N THR A 1001 35.36 61.71 94.56
CA THR A 1001 35.32 61.81 93.08
C THR A 1001 34.00 62.45 92.67
N ASP A 1002 34.01 63.31 91.64
CA ASP A 1002 32.83 64.04 91.14
C ASP A 1002 32.12 63.33 89.96
N GLU A 1003 30.99 63.89 89.52
CA GLU A 1003 30.13 63.33 88.45
C GLU A 1003 30.77 63.40 87.06
N ASP A 1004 31.75 64.28 86.85
CA ASP A 1004 32.58 64.31 85.64
C ASP A 1004 33.77 63.33 85.71
N GLY A 1005 33.96 62.64 86.84
CA GLY A 1005 34.96 61.59 87.03
C GLY A 1005 36.30 62.06 87.61
N ASN A 1006 36.38 63.28 88.15
CA ASN A 1006 37.61 63.86 88.68
C ASN A 1006 37.79 63.58 90.18
N THR A 1007 39.02 63.32 90.64
CA THR A 1007 39.30 62.86 92.02
C THR A 1007 39.98 63.93 92.89
N THR A 1008 39.73 63.96 94.21
CA THR A 1008 40.31 64.93 95.16
C THR A 1008 40.64 64.31 96.52
N HIS A 1009 41.79 64.64 97.12
CA HIS A 1009 42.28 64.12 98.42
C HIS A 1009 42.46 65.21 99.49
N ILE A 1010 42.18 64.93 100.78
CA ILE A 1010 42.04 65.95 101.87
C ILE A 1010 43.04 65.76 103.05
N TYR A 1011 43.64 66.84 103.58
CA TYR A 1011 44.74 66.81 104.59
C TYR A 1011 44.60 67.87 105.73
N LYS A 1012 45.21 67.63 106.91
CA LYS A 1012 45.06 68.38 108.20
C LYS A 1012 46.39 68.95 108.74
N LYS A 1013 46.38 70.06 109.49
CA LYS A 1013 47.58 70.87 109.89
C LYS A 1013 47.98 70.74 111.38
N THR A 1014 49.26 70.97 111.74
CA THR A 1014 49.82 70.76 113.12
C THR A 1014 50.55 71.97 113.76
N PRO A 1015 50.57 72.13 115.12
CA PRO A 1015 51.11 73.30 115.86
C PRO A 1015 52.57 73.18 116.40
N ALA A 1016 53.13 74.26 117.00
CA ALA A 1016 54.57 74.42 117.31
C ALA A 1016 54.94 74.97 118.73
N LYS A 1017 56.25 74.97 119.08
CA LYS A 1017 56.87 75.27 120.41
C LYS A 1017 57.68 76.61 120.41
N LYS A 1018 58.04 77.18 121.57
CA LYS A 1018 58.79 78.46 121.76
C LYS A 1018 60.11 78.31 122.56
N VAL A 1019 61.06 79.25 122.41
CA VAL A 1019 62.40 79.38 123.06
C VAL A 1019 62.85 80.86 123.19
N VAL A 1020 63.95 81.17 123.91
CA VAL A 1020 64.44 82.55 124.25
C VAL A 1020 65.98 82.76 124.16
N THR A 1021 66.50 84.00 124.28
CA THR A 1021 67.94 84.38 124.31
C THR A 1021 68.35 85.32 125.47
N ASN A 1022 69.57 85.18 126.02
CA ASN A 1022 70.16 86.01 127.08
C ASN A 1022 71.58 86.57 126.75
N HIS A 1023 72.02 87.64 127.45
CA HIS A 1023 73.41 88.16 127.40
C HIS A 1023 73.99 88.47 128.80
N VAL A 1024 75.16 87.91 129.14
CA VAL A 1024 75.79 88.00 130.47
C VAL A 1024 77.31 88.30 130.41
N ASP A 1025 77.91 88.76 131.51
CA ASP A 1025 79.37 88.84 131.67
C ASP A 1025 80.03 87.49 132.07
N GLU A 1026 81.36 87.46 132.26
CA GLU A 1026 82.08 86.23 132.65
C GLU A 1026 81.79 85.79 134.09
N GLU A 1027 81.40 86.72 134.96
CA GLU A 1027 80.92 86.48 136.32
C GLU A 1027 79.44 86.00 136.36
N GLY A 1028 78.71 86.12 135.26
CA GLY A 1028 77.33 85.63 135.08
C GLY A 1028 76.23 86.66 135.27
N ASN A 1029 76.55 87.95 135.45
CA ASN A 1029 75.57 89.02 135.59
C ASN A 1029 74.96 89.38 134.22
N PRO A 1030 73.65 89.65 134.11
CA PRO A 1030 73.04 90.10 132.86
C PRO A 1030 73.52 91.50 132.46
N ILE A 1031 74.08 91.62 131.26
CA ILE A 1031 74.57 92.89 130.69
C ILE A 1031 73.69 93.43 129.55
N ALA A 1032 72.70 92.65 129.10
CA ALA A 1032 71.54 93.14 128.33
C ALA A 1032 70.29 92.32 128.69
N PRO A 1033 69.07 92.82 128.41
CA PRO A 1033 67.84 92.09 128.65
C PRO A 1033 67.72 90.77 127.88
N GLN A 1034 66.85 89.90 128.38
CA GLN A 1034 66.40 88.68 127.71
C GLN A 1034 65.51 89.02 126.48
N GLU A 1035 65.57 88.20 125.44
CA GLU A 1035 64.81 88.33 124.20
C GLU A 1035 64.04 87.04 123.87
N ASP A 1036 62.89 87.14 123.20
CA ASP A 1036 62.12 85.98 122.71
C ASP A 1036 62.71 85.46 121.38
N GLY A 1037 62.80 84.14 121.23
CA GLY A 1037 63.46 83.47 120.10
C GLY A 1037 64.99 83.39 120.24
N THR A 1038 65.65 82.77 119.26
CA THR A 1038 67.12 82.62 119.23
C THR A 1038 67.78 83.77 118.46
N THR A 1039 68.14 84.86 119.16
CA THR A 1039 68.79 86.03 118.55
C THR A 1039 70.33 85.90 118.49
N PRO A 1040 71.04 86.65 117.60
CA PRO A 1040 72.50 86.54 117.45
C PRO A 1040 73.31 87.38 118.45
N LYS A 1041 74.60 87.04 118.62
CA LYS A 1041 75.54 87.85 119.40
C LYS A 1041 75.64 89.28 118.85
N ARG A 1042 75.49 90.27 119.73
CA ARG A 1042 75.62 91.72 119.45
C ARG A 1042 76.79 92.34 120.22
N GLN A 1043 77.31 93.48 119.77
CA GLN A 1043 78.38 94.19 120.45
C GLN A 1043 77.83 95.02 121.62
N ILE A 1044 78.46 94.93 122.81
CA ILE A 1044 78.01 95.60 124.03
C ILE A 1044 79.11 96.54 124.52
N SER A 1045 78.79 97.81 124.79
CA SER A 1045 79.81 98.82 125.08
C SER A 1045 80.59 98.49 126.35
N GLY A 1046 81.93 98.49 126.25
CA GLY A 1046 82.82 98.08 127.33
C GLY A 1046 83.02 96.57 127.48
N TYR A 1047 82.47 95.72 126.58
CA TYR A 1047 82.63 94.26 126.63
C TYR A 1047 82.88 93.62 125.24
N GLU A 1048 83.56 92.47 125.23
CA GLU A 1048 83.88 91.64 124.06
C GLU A 1048 83.24 90.28 124.25
N TYR A 1049 82.61 89.77 123.20
CA TYR A 1049 81.96 88.47 123.24
C TYR A 1049 82.99 87.35 123.42
N VAL A 1050 82.70 86.42 124.32
CA VAL A 1050 83.52 85.22 124.60
C VAL A 1050 82.93 84.00 123.92
N ARG A 1051 81.68 83.62 124.25
CA ARG A 1051 81.04 82.38 123.74
C ARG A 1051 79.52 82.42 123.81
N THR A 1052 78.88 81.49 123.11
CA THR A 1052 77.45 81.17 123.23
C THR A 1052 77.29 79.80 123.88
N VAL A 1053 76.21 79.61 124.62
CA VAL A 1053 75.71 78.30 125.09
C VAL A 1053 74.26 78.16 124.64
N VAL A 1054 73.81 76.95 124.36
CA VAL A 1054 72.41 76.61 124.10
C VAL A 1054 72.03 75.43 125.01
N ASP A 1055 70.82 75.45 125.60
CA ASP A 1055 70.31 74.38 126.47
C ASP A 1055 69.51 73.31 125.70
N GLU A 1056 69.06 72.26 126.41
CA GLU A 1056 68.31 71.15 125.80
C GLU A 1056 66.87 71.55 125.39
N GLU A 1057 66.34 72.63 125.97
CA GLU A 1057 65.06 73.24 125.62
C GLU A 1057 65.13 74.07 124.32
N GLY A 1058 66.32 74.60 123.98
CA GLY A 1058 66.63 75.36 122.77
C GLY A 1058 66.87 76.86 122.97
N ASN A 1059 67.07 77.33 124.20
CA ASN A 1059 67.32 78.72 124.54
C ASN A 1059 68.82 79.07 124.43
N THR A 1060 69.15 80.31 124.07
CA THR A 1060 70.52 80.75 123.76
C THR A 1060 71.06 81.71 124.84
N THR A 1061 72.34 81.64 125.19
CA THR A 1061 72.98 82.61 126.11
C THR A 1061 74.36 83.01 125.61
N HIS A 1062 74.59 84.32 125.46
CA HIS A 1062 75.86 84.91 125.04
C HIS A 1062 76.65 85.48 126.24
N ILE A 1063 77.92 85.09 126.39
CA ILE A 1063 78.81 85.46 127.49
C ILE A 1063 79.89 86.44 127.00
N TYR A 1064 80.25 87.45 127.80
CA TYR A 1064 81.15 88.54 127.40
C TYR A 1064 82.20 88.91 128.48
N ARG A 1065 83.42 89.26 128.05
CA ARG A 1065 84.55 89.72 128.87
C ARG A 1065 84.66 91.24 128.82
N LYS A 1066 85.00 91.90 129.93
CA LYS A 1066 85.18 93.36 129.95
C LYS A 1066 86.39 93.80 129.11
N LEU A 1067 86.18 94.81 128.24
CA LEU A 1067 86.99 94.94 127.03
C LEU A 1067 88.35 95.62 127.18
N SER A 1068 89.34 94.97 126.54
CA SER A 1068 90.47 95.60 125.86
C SER A 1068 91.00 94.90 124.48
N ASN A 1069 90.30 93.99 123.62
CA ASN A 1069 89.98 93.99 122.06
C ASN A 1069 90.23 92.81 120.91
N LYS A 1070 89.29 91.96 120.24
CA LYS A 1070 89.46 90.95 119.02
C LYS A 1070 88.19 90.36 118.10
N PRO A 1071 88.29 89.58 116.90
CA PRO A 1071 87.19 88.96 115.95
C PRO A 1071 87.39 87.65 114.94
N THR A 1072 86.39 86.94 114.19
CA THR A 1072 86.54 85.82 113.03
C THR A 1072 85.32 84.97 112.25
N THR A 1073 85.50 84.36 110.98
CA THR A 1073 85.08 83.03 110.15
C THR A 1073 83.70 82.42 109.44
N PRO A 1074 83.62 81.87 108.11
CA PRO A 1074 82.54 80.95 107.39
C PRO A 1074 82.70 80.08 105.95
N GLU A 1075 81.93 78.97 105.46
CA GLU A 1075 81.85 78.31 103.99
C GLU A 1075 80.90 77.02 103.46
N LYS A 1076 80.62 76.72 102.09
CA LYS A 1076 80.41 75.45 101.11
C LYS A 1076 79.15 74.62 100.39
N GLU A 1077 79.29 73.70 99.30
CA GLU A 1077 78.27 73.12 98.19
C GLU A 1077 78.34 71.67 97.34
N THR A 1078 77.42 71.13 96.37
CA THR A 1078 77.50 69.84 95.39
C THR A 1078 76.35 69.30 94.27
N PRO A 1079 76.54 68.36 93.18
CA PRO A 1079 75.59 67.75 92.02
C PRO A 1079 75.74 66.22 91.36
N ALA A 1080 75.31 65.49 90.19
CA ALA A 1080 74.18 65.08 89.13
C ALA A 1080 74.57 63.92 87.96
N LYS A 1081 73.98 63.16 86.88
CA LYS A 1081 72.70 62.51 86.14
C LYS A 1081 72.85 61.45 84.81
N PRO A 1082 71.84 60.67 84.13
CA PRO A 1082 71.91 59.47 83.05
C PRO A 1082 70.87 59.14 81.75
N GLN A 1083 70.97 58.10 80.75
CA GLN A 1083 69.96 57.39 79.68
C GLN A 1083 70.49 56.49 78.35
N ALA A 1084 69.96 55.70 77.25
CA ALA A 1084 68.79 54.80 76.61
C ALA A 1084 68.93 54.03 75.08
N GLY A 1085 68.11 53.03 74.44
CA GLY A 1085 68.10 52.40 72.94
C GLY A 1085 67.25 51.07 72.31
N LYS A 1086 67.07 50.64 70.93
CA LYS A 1086 66.35 49.36 70.23
C LYS A 1086 66.24 48.90 68.59
N THR A 1087 65.73 47.66 68.05
CA THR A 1087 64.99 47.09 66.68
C THR A 1087 65.48 46.04 65.44
N ALA A 1088 64.69 45.06 64.72
CA ALA A 1088 64.87 44.27 63.31
C ALA A 1088 63.83 43.09 62.64
N SER A 1089 63.95 42.43 61.36
CA SER A 1089 63.20 41.20 60.62
C SER A 1089 63.99 40.22 59.58
N GLY A 1090 63.80 38.84 59.49
CA GLY A 1090 64.29 37.88 58.38
C GLY A 1090 64.62 36.34 58.66
N LYS A 1091 64.67 35.40 57.65
CA LYS A 1091 64.80 33.87 57.70
C LYS A 1091 66.18 33.21 58.09
N ALA A 1092 66.20 31.95 58.62
CA ALA A 1092 67.29 30.91 58.49
C ALA A 1092 66.88 29.44 58.90
N GLN A 1093 67.75 28.40 58.72
CA GLN A 1093 67.47 26.93 58.78
C GLN A 1093 68.72 26.03 59.13
N LEU A 1094 68.56 24.79 59.64
CA LEU A 1094 69.53 23.65 59.74
C LEU A 1094 68.80 22.28 59.97
N PRO A 1095 69.39 21.06 59.85
CA PRO A 1095 70.50 20.51 59.03
C PRO A 1095 70.08 19.24 58.19
N ASN A 1096 71.02 18.33 57.82
CA ASN A 1096 70.87 17.34 56.71
C ASN A 1096 71.67 16.01 56.87
N THR A 1097 71.26 14.94 56.15
CA THR A 1097 72.05 13.74 55.73
C THR A 1097 71.46 13.14 54.43
N GLY A 1098 72.20 12.74 53.38
CA GLY A 1098 73.64 12.87 53.10
C GLY A 1098 74.06 12.19 51.76
N GLU A 1099 75.06 12.77 51.08
CA GLU A 1099 76.02 12.22 50.07
C GLU A 1099 75.51 11.52 48.77
N ALA A 1100 76.13 11.70 47.59
CA ALA A 1100 77.18 12.63 47.09
C ALA A 1100 77.36 12.46 45.55
N SER A 1101 78.03 13.33 44.76
CA SER A 1101 78.26 14.79 44.80
C SER A 1101 79.03 15.25 43.54
N SER A 1102 78.74 16.44 42.99
CA SER A 1102 79.51 17.14 41.91
C SER A 1102 79.56 16.42 40.53
N VAL A 1103 80.16 16.91 39.42
CA VAL A 1103 81.08 18.05 39.16
C VAL A 1103 80.81 18.69 37.76
N ALA A 1104 80.99 20.02 37.66
CA ALA A 1104 81.16 20.85 36.43
C ALA A 1104 80.01 20.85 35.37
N GLY A 1105 79.86 21.88 34.51
CA GLY A 1105 80.44 23.24 34.56
C GLY A 1105 80.36 24.05 33.24
N ALA A 1106 79.91 25.30 33.34
CA ALA A 1106 80.13 26.45 32.43
C ALA A 1106 79.55 26.48 30.98
N LEU A 1107 79.39 27.72 30.47
CA LEU A 1107 79.06 28.14 29.09
C LEU A 1107 77.63 27.77 28.57
N GLY A 1108 77.02 28.50 27.62
CA GLY A 1108 77.39 29.80 27.06
C GLY A 1108 76.48 30.25 25.88
N THR A 1109 76.12 31.54 25.87
CA THR A 1109 75.73 32.39 24.70
C THR A 1109 74.62 31.97 23.69
N ALA A 1110 73.60 32.83 23.61
CA ALA A 1110 73.03 33.43 22.36
C ALA A 1110 72.08 32.57 21.47
N MET A 1111 71.15 33.12 20.64
CA MET A 1111 70.72 34.53 20.39
C MET A 1111 69.32 34.63 19.72
N LEU A 1112 68.70 35.83 19.84
CA LEU A 1112 67.81 36.55 18.90
C LEU A 1112 66.76 35.85 17.96
N VAL A 1113 65.50 36.30 18.13
CA VAL A 1113 64.60 36.86 17.08
C VAL A 1113 63.93 35.92 16.02
N ALA A 1114 62.86 36.45 15.40
CA ALA A 1114 62.01 35.93 14.30
C ALA A 1114 60.95 34.87 14.72
N THR A 1115 59.70 35.23 15.06
CA THR A 1115 58.56 35.72 14.23
C THR A 1115 57.80 34.66 13.42
N LEU A 1116 56.46 34.69 13.51
CA LEU A 1116 55.49 34.09 12.56
C LEU A 1116 55.49 32.52 12.51
N ALA A 1117 54.51 31.80 11.92
CA ALA A 1117 53.16 32.14 11.43
C ALA A 1117 52.26 30.89 11.21
N PHE A 1118 50.95 31.04 11.50
CA PHE A 1118 49.79 30.36 10.85
C PHE A 1118 49.72 28.81 11.03
N ALA A 1119 48.59 28.12 10.81
CA ALA A 1119 47.31 28.43 10.15
C ALA A 1119 46.12 28.05 11.07
N ARG A 1120 44.96 28.73 11.16
CA ARG A 1120 44.34 29.86 10.44
C ARG A 1120 43.99 29.56 8.97
N LYS A 1121 42.74 29.41 8.56
CA LYS A 1121 41.70 30.45 8.32
C LYS A 1121 40.39 29.74 7.90
N ARG A 1122 39.15 30.24 8.06
CA ARG A 1122 38.56 31.60 8.21
C ARG A 1122 38.71 32.54 7.00
N ARG A 1123 37.61 32.74 6.27
CA ARG A 1123 37.13 34.06 5.79
C ARG A 1123 35.61 34.07 6.05
N ARG A 1124 35.00 35.01 6.79
CA ARG A 1124 35.16 36.47 6.93
C ARG A 1124 34.59 37.22 5.71
N ASN A 1125 33.77 38.22 6.04
CA ASN A 1125 33.10 39.19 5.18
C ASN A 1125 33.95 39.65 4.00
N GLU A 1126 33.28 39.88 2.87
CA GLU A 1126 33.16 41.23 2.30
C GLU A 1126 31.81 41.30 1.55
N ASP A 1127 30.75 41.47 2.35
CA ASP A 1127 29.53 42.27 2.13
C ASP A 1127 28.67 42.18 3.43
#